data_AF-A0A8J6F6X4-F1
#
_entry.id   AF-A0A8J6F6X4-F1
#
_cell.length_a   1.000
_cell.length_b   1.000
_cell.length_c   1.000
_cell.angle_alpha   90.00
_cell.angle_beta   90.00
_cell.angle_gamma   90.00
#
_symmetry.space_group_name_H-M   'P 1'
#
loop_
_entity.id
_entity.type
_entity.pdbx_description
1 polymer ?
#
loop_
_entity_poly.entity_id
_entity_poly.type
_entity_poly.pdbx_seq_one_letter_code
_entity_poly.pdbx_strand_id
1 'polypeptide(L)'
;MAVDGGETIGNLTRFKKEDFEDDWTPIALGGFGRVYKVRHKTWWSVYAIKCSTAFYGDPELESMTYNNLMEEASKMEKIKFRYIVQIYGICTNPLGIVMEYMENGSLEKLISTHTLSWQLKFRFIHEIALGMNFLHIMSPPLLHLDLKPGNILLDEHLHVKISDFGLSKWKENSTRKDYIERSAIKGTLNYIPPEVFLESSRVTGTKYDVYSYSIVIWELLTQKKPFVGVSMMTLIVKVAAGHRLPVEDISEACPAECQQMIDLMKRCWNQDPNKRPRFSDIIVESHMLLCLVQSSLQEHEAAGPISAKDPVKSSVAISLNGNSDDSQQPLSSRSLSTRTESWLNNLLQISDISWEDENNFTLLHFAVTEGNLERVNHFLSLNANVNSRTVSGYTPLILAVQKKLVDVCACLIENGANVNITDEDQWSPLHFAAQGGDDRIARLLLDHGACVDALERDNWTPLHLASQNGFENVARVLFTRQSNPNSQEIDGKTPLHVASCYGHYNIVKLLIGQGADPDIKQNNHRTPLHIAADRGYFRVVQHLIQKGAHLNAVDHSHYTPLHMAAVKGKNMICKHLIKHGAHVNANTNQGWTPLHLAIFKGQTEIINLLKDSDAKVDAVGDMTWTPLHLAARYSEDSIISLLLDMGADPNVAEISGWTPLHFAVQRGSFCSVIKLIENKADVDAQNRFGWTPLHVAVLNANAAIVKTLLWANVKQNIEDSSGCTPLQLAIRNQKHNIISLLEGRRDNSSNSSAEEDLGPYLTFQE
;
A
#
# COMPACT_ATOMS: atom_id res chain seq x y z
N MET A 1 -10.34 -41.31 6.50
CA MET A 1 -9.58 -40.64 7.56
C MET A 1 -9.61 -39.15 7.27
N ALA A 2 -9.95 -38.34 8.28
CA ALA A 2 -10.33 -36.94 8.13
C ALA A 2 -9.14 -36.04 7.74
N VAL A 3 -9.29 -35.24 6.68
CA VAL A 3 -8.40 -34.11 6.39
C VAL A 3 -9.04 -32.87 6.99
N ASP A 4 -8.38 -32.34 8.01
CA ASP A 4 -8.77 -31.22 8.87
C ASP A 4 -8.91 -29.93 8.04
N GLY A 5 -10.14 -29.61 7.67
CA GLY A 5 -10.48 -28.27 7.22
C GLY A 5 -10.26 -27.31 8.39
N GLY A 6 -9.34 -26.36 8.24
CA GLY A 6 -9.24 -25.24 9.17
C GLY A 6 -10.57 -24.50 9.17
N GLU A 7 -11.40 -24.72 10.19
CA GLU A 7 -12.69 -24.05 10.36
C GLU A 7 -12.45 -22.53 10.41
N THR A 8 -12.68 -21.84 9.29
CA THR A 8 -12.59 -20.38 9.19
C THR A 8 -13.69 -19.73 10.02
N ILE A 9 -13.34 -18.73 10.84
CA ILE A 9 -14.32 -17.89 11.53
C ILE A 9 -14.32 -16.53 10.81
N GLY A 10 -15.20 -16.33 9.84
CA GLY A 10 -15.10 -15.20 8.90
C GLY A 10 -13.97 -15.45 7.88
N ASN A 11 -13.10 -14.46 7.60
CA ASN A 11 -11.86 -14.69 6.82
C ASN A 11 -10.62 -14.90 7.72
N LEU A 12 -10.79 -15.03 9.04
CA LEU A 12 -9.68 -15.33 9.95
C LEU A 12 -9.33 -16.82 9.92
N THR A 13 -8.05 -17.12 9.76
CA THR A 13 -7.54 -18.49 9.80
C THR A 13 -7.57 -19.02 11.23
N ARG A 14 -8.04 -20.25 11.41
CA ARG A 14 -7.99 -20.94 12.69
C ARG A 14 -6.72 -21.78 12.76
N PHE A 15 -5.84 -21.46 13.69
CA PHE A 15 -4.61 -22.17 13.93
C PHE A 15 -4.73 -23.14 15.10
N LYS A 16 -4.04 -24.28 15.02
CA LYS A 16 -3.81 -25.23 16.10
C LYS A 16 -2.37 -25.09 16.59
N LYS A 17 -2.07 -25.56 17.82
CA LYS A 17 -0.69 -25.59 18.33
C LYS A 17 0.26 -26.30 17.37
N GLU A 18 -0.25 -27.37 16.76
CA GLU A 18 0.47 -28.28 15.88
C GLU A 18 0.95 -27.60 14.60
N ASP A 19 0.32 -26.49 14.18
CA ASP A 19 0.70 -25.71 13.00
C ASP A 19 2.02 -24.95 13.21
N PHE A 20 2.44 -24.78 14.47
CA PHE A 20 3.65 -24.07 14.86
C PHE A 20 4.73 -25.03 15.36
N GLU A 21 6.01 -24.63 15.22
CA GLU A 21 7.15 -25.29 15.85
C GLU A 21 6.97 -25.37 17.38
N ASP A 22 7.54 -26.39 18.02
CA ASP A 22 7.37 -26.60 19.48
C ASP A 22 8.06 -25.50 20.32
N ASP A 23 9.01 -24.77 19.73
CA ASP A 23 9.81 -23.71 20.36
C ASP A 23 9.04 -22.38 20.46
N TRP A 24 8.04 -22.33 21.35
CA TRP A 24 7.32 -21.09 21.66
C TRP A 24 8.13 -20.23 22.62
N THR A 25 8.71 -19.15 22.11
CA THR A 25 9.58 -18.26 22.91
C THR A 25 8.75 -17.15 23.56
N PRO A 26 8.69 -17.03 24.91
CA PRO A 26 7.95 -15.96 25.56
C PRO A 26 8.67 -14.62 25.35
N ILE A 27 7.98 -13.64 24.73
CA ILE A 27 8.57 -12.34 24.39
C ILE A 27 8.02 -11.18 25.24
N ALA A 28 6.80 -11.31 25.76
CA ALA A 28 6.20 -10.30 26.63
C ALA A 28 5.17 -10.91 27.60
N LEU A 29 4.99 -10.25 28.74
CA LEU A 29 3.98 -10.57 29.74
C LEU A 29 3.18 -9.30 30.05
N GLY A 30 1.89 -9.30 29.70
CA GLY A 30 1.00 -8.15 29.87
C GLY A 30 -0.18 -8.47 30.79
N GLY A 31 -0.98 -7.45 31.13
CA GLY A 31 -2.13 -7.57 32.04
C GLY A 31 -3.34 -8.37 31.51
N PHE A 32 -3.21 -9.04 30.37
CA PHE A 32 -4.24 -9.87 29.73
C PHE A 32 -3.70 -11.20 29.18
N GLY A 33 -2.39 -11.49 29.30
CA GLY A 33 -1.82 -12.58 28.53
C GLY A 33 -0.30 -12.68 28.52
N ARG A 34 0.19 -13.82 28.04
CA ARG A 34 1.59 -14.00 27.62
C ARG A 34 1.65 -13.96 26.09
N VAL A 35 2.63 -13.24 25.55
CA VAL A 35 2.88 -13.18 24.11
C VAL A 35 4.07 -14.08 23.79
N TYR A 36 3.88 -14.94 22.80
CA TYR A 36 4.89 -15.88 22.33
C TYR A 36 5.29 -15.55 20.89
N LYS A 37 6.58 -15.63 20.60
CA LYS A 37 7.09 -15.70 19.23
C LYS A 37 7.09 -17.16 18.80
N VAL A 38 6.48 -17.42 17.66
CA VAL A 38 6.30 -18.76 17.09
C VAL A 38 6.67 -18.75 15.61
N ARG A 39 7.03 -19.91 15.07
CA ARG A 39 7.26 -20.09 13.64
C ARG A 39 6.28 -21.12 13.09
N HIS A 40 5.65 -20.82 11.97
CA HIS A 40 4.73 -21.74 11.31
C HIS A 40 5.50 -22.83 10.55
N LYS A 41 5.15 -24.11 10.75
CA LYS A 41 5.92 -25.26 10.24
C LYS A 41 5.99 -25.32 8.71
N THR A 42 4.90 -24.95 8.04
CA THR A 42 4.78 -25.08 6.58
C THR A 42 5.21 -23.84 5.81
N TRP A 43 5.11 -22.66 6.44
CA TRP A 43 5.32 -21.37 5.76
C TRP A 43 6.62 -20.69 6.15
N TRP A 44 7.35 -21.23 7.14
CA TRP A 44 8.57 -20.65 7.73
C TRP A 44 8.43 -19.20 8.23
N SER A 45 7.23 -18.61 8.18
CA SER A 45 6.95 -17.26 8.67
C SER A 45 6.88 -17.23 10.19
N VAL A 46 7.31 -16.11 10.76
CA VAL A 46 7.32 -15.87 12.21
C VAL A 46 6.11 -15.05 12.59
N TYR A 47 5.41 -15.47 13.64
CA TYR A 47 4.21 -14.81 14.16
C TYR A 47 4.36 -14.49 15.65
N ALA A 48 3.58 -13.54 16.12
CA ALA A 48 3.33 -13.33 17.53
C ALA A 48 1.96 -13.93 17.90
N ILE A 49 1.90 -14.72 18.96
CA ILE A 49 0.63 -15.22 19.51
C ILE A 49 0.43 -14.62 20.89
N LYS A 50 -0.63 -13.82 21.02
CA LYS A 50 -1.08 -13.28 22.31
C LYS A 50 -2.08 -14.23 22.95
N CYS A 51 -1.60 -15.05 23.88
CA CYS A 51 -2.40 -16.03 24.60
C CYS A 51 -3.10 -15.38 25.79
N SER A 52 -4.39 -15.67 25.96
CA SER A 52 -5.16 -15.22 27.12
C SER A 52 -4.72 -15.94 28.39
N THR A 53 -4.65 -15.23 29.51
CA THR A 53 -4.52 -15.84 30.84
C THR A 53 -5.89 -16.36 31.28
N ALA A 54 -6.37 -17.47 30.69
CA ALA A 54 -7.51 -18.17 31.24
C ALA A 54 -7.11 -18.79 32.59
N PHE A 55 -7.81 -18.42 33.66
CA PHE A 55 -7.79 -19.17 34.91
C PHE A 55 -8.53 -20.48 34.64
N TYR A 56 -7.79 -21.57 34.48
CA TYR A 56 -8.37 -22.90 34.37
C TYR A 56 -9.23 -23.17 35.62
N GLY A 57 -10.55 -23.24 35.47
CA GLY A 57 -11.45 -23.62 36.57
C GLY A 57 -12.87 -23.04 36.59
N ASP A 58 -13.22 -22.04 35.76
CA ASP A 58 -14.58 -21.48 35.71
C ASP A 58 -15.13 -21.39 34.26
N PRO A 59 -16.10 -22.25 33.88
CA PRO A 59 -16.64 -22.33 32.51
C PRO A 59 -17.30 -21.04 32.01
N GLU A 60 -17.91 -20.23 32.90
CA GLU A 60 -18.55 -18.97 32.50
C GLU A 60 -17.51 -17.91 32.11
N LEU A 61 -16.38 -17.89 32.82
CA LEU A 61 -15.29 -16.96 32.57
C LEU A 61 -14.50 -17.32 31.29
N GLU A 62 -14.37 -18.61 30.97
CA GLU A 62 -13.78 -19.12 29.73
C GLU A 62 -14.60 -18.72 28.50
N SER A 63 -15.93 -18.94 28.54
CA SER A 63 -16.85 -18.54 27.46
C SER A 63 -16.84 -17.03 27.23
N MET A 64 -16.83 -16.23 28.30
CA MET A 64 -16.78 -14.78 28.19
C MET A 64 -15.44 -14.27 27.62
N THR A 65 -14.33 -14.92 27.99
CA THR A 65 -12.99 -14.58 27.49
C THR A 65 -12.85 -14.92 26.01
N TYR A 66 -13.37 -16.08 25.60
CA TYR A 66 -13.46 -16.49 24.20
C TYR A 66 -14.24 -15.49 23.36
N ASN A 67 -15.46 -15.12 23.78
CA ASN A 67 -16.31 -14.19 23.03
C ASN A 67 -15.66 -12.80 22.87
N ASN A 68 -14.98 -12.29 23.90
CA ASN A 68 -14.28 -11.00 23.80
C ASN A 68 -13.09 -11.05 22.81
N LEU A 69 -12.30 -12.12 22.83
CA LEU A 69 -11.19 -12.33 21.88
C LEU A 69 -11.70 -12.45 20.44
N MET A 70 -12.82 -13.16 20.26
CA MET A 70 -13.47 -13.31 18.96
C MET A 70 -13.99 -11.99 18.41
N GLU A 71 -14.62 -11.16 19.26
CA GLU A 71 -15.12 -9.85 18.86
C GLU A 71 -13.97 -8.90 18.50
N GLU A 72 -12.89 -8.92 19.29
CA GLU A 72 -11.68 -8.13 19.06
C GLU A 72 -11.00 -8.53 17.74
N ALA A 73 -10.81 -9.84 17.51
CA ALA A 73 -10.24 -10.36 16.28
C ALA A 73 -11.10 -10.03 15.05
N SER A 74 -12.44 -10.17 15.14
CA SER A 74 -13.35 -9.88 14.03
C SER A 74 -13.39 -8.39 13.66
N LYS A 75 -13.27 -7.49 14.65
CA LYS A 75 -13.15 -6.04 14.38
C LYS A 75 -11.82 -5.71 13.71
N MET A 76 -10.73 -6.31 14.17
CA MET A 76 -9.39 -6.05 13.64
C MET A 76 -9.11 -6.71 12.27
N GLU A 77 -9.77 -7.82 11.93
CA GLU A 77 -9.70 -8.43 10.59
C GLU A 77 -10.05 -7.42 9.48
N LYS A 78 -11.04 -6.57 9.75
CA LYS A 78 -11.55 -5.57 8.80
C LYS A 78 -10.63 -4.36 8.66
N ILE A 79 -9.58 -4.26 9.48
CA ILE A 79 -8.69 -3.11 9.60
C ILE A 79 -7.34 -3.48 8.99
N LYS A 80 -7.14 -3.12 7.71
CA LYS A 80 -5.86 -3.29 7.02
C LYS A 80 -5.23 -1.93 6.72
N PHE A 81 -4.26 -1.54 7.54
CA PHE A 81 -3.52 -0.29 7.35
C PHE A 81 -2.08 -0.43 7.83
N ARG A 82 -1.13 0.19 7.12
CA ARG A 82 0.32 0.01 7.35
C ARG A 82 0.77 0.29 8.78
N TYR A 83 0.10 1.22 9.47
CA TYR A 83 0.44 1.64 10.84
C TYR A 83 -0.40 0.94 11.92
N ILE A 84 -1.10 -0.15 11.57
CA ILE A 84 -1.86 -0.99 12.49
C ILE A 84 -1.31 -2.42 12.41
N VAL A 85 -1.15 -3.09 13.55
CA VAL A 85 -0.68 -4.48 13.58
C VAL A 85 -1.69 -5.40 12.90
N GLN A 86 -1.21 -6.21 11.95
CA GLN A 86 -2.06 -7.13 11.21
C GLN A 86 -2.37 -8.39 12.03
N ILE A 87 -3.62 -8.85 11.95
CA ILE A 87 -4.04 -10.14 12.49
C ILE A 87 -4.21 -11.15 11.36
N TYR A 88 -3.68 -12.33 11.58
CA TYR A 88 -3.77 -13.45 10.65
C TYR A 88 -4.83 -14.46 11.06
N GLY A 89 -5.13 -14.57 12.35
CA GLY A 89 -6.09 -15.56 12.82
C GLY A 89 -6.15 -15.74 14.32
N ILE A 90 -6.75 -16.84 14.74
CA ILE A 90 -6.91 -17.21 16.15
C ILE A 90 -6.36 -18.62 16.34
N CYS A 91 -5.52 -18.80 17.36
CA CYS A 91 -5.08 -20.11 17.83
C CYS A 91 -6.06 -20.62 18.88
N THR A 92 -6.53 -21.86 18.78
CA THR A 92 -7.54 -22.39 19.72
C THR A 92 -6.98 -23.11 20.92
N ASN A 93 -5.73 -23.56 20.88
CA ASN A 93 -5.09 -24.23 22.00
C ASN A 93 -3.57 -24.01 21.95
N PRO A 94 -2.97 -23.15 22.79
CA PRO A 94 -3.63 -22.24 23.74
C PRO A 94 -4.46 -21.16 23.02
N LEU A 95 -5.56 -20.73 23.63
CA LEU A 95 -6.43 -19.69 23.06
C LEU A 95 -5.70 -18.35 22.95
N GLY A 96 -5.51 -17.85 21.73
CA GLY A 96 -4.81 -16.59 21.49
C GLY A 96 -4.99 -16.01 20.09
N ILE A 97 -4.68 -14.73 19.93
CA ILE A 97 -4.73 -14.05 18.64
C ILE A 97 -3.36 -14.20 17.96
N VAL A 98 -3.36 -14.65 16.71
CA VAL A 98 -2.17 -14.77 15.85
C VAL A 98 -2.03 -13.48 15.05
N MET A 99 -0.93 -12.77 15.30
CA MET A 99 -0.68 -11.45 14.74
C MET A 99 0.74 -11.35 14.19
N GLU A 100 0.97 -10.27 13.45
CA GLU A 100 2.28 -9.90 12.93
C GLU A 100 3.32 -9.82 14.06
N TYR A 101 4.46 -10.46 13.82
CA TYR A 101 5.59 -10.35 14.73
C TYR A 101 6.32 -9.03 14.48
N MET A 102 6.65 -8.33 15.56
CA MET A 102 7.30 -7.02 15.52
C MET A 102 8.72 -7.18 16.07
N GLU A 103 9.73 -7.14 15.20
CA GLU A 103 11.12 -7.51 15.49
C GLU A 103 11.73 -6.66 16.61
N ASN A 104 11.40 -5.37 16.62
CA ASN A 104 11.96 -4.40 17.57
C ASN A 104 11.11 -4.23 18.85
N GLY A 105 10.00 -4.97 18.97
CA GLY A 105 9.15 -5.00 20.17
C GLY A 105 8.38 -3.69 20.38
N SER A 106 8.10 -3.34 21.65
CA SER A 106 7.34 -2.14 21.99
C SER A 106 8.20 -0.89 22.07
N LEU A 107 7.58 0.25 21.78
CA LEU A 107 8.19 1.57 21.89
C LEU A 107 8.61 1.88 23.34
N GLU A 108 7.88 1.39 24.35
CA GLU A 108 8.30 1.51 25.76
C GLU A 108 9.68 0.86 26.02
N LYS A 109 9.92 -0.32 25.43
CA LYS A 109 11.22 -0.99 25.55
C LYS A 109 12.32 -0.19 24.86
N LEU A 110 12.04 0.38 23.69
CA LEU A 110 13.03 1.18 22.96
C LEU A 110 13.39 2.48 23.70
N ILE A 111 12.38 3.23 24.16
CA ILE A 111 12.58 4.52 24.87
C ILE A 111 13.38 4.33 26.16
N SER A 112 13.17 3.20 26.87
CA SER A 112 13.87 2.90 28.13
C SER A 112 15.30 2.38 27.95
N THR A 113 15.66 1.90 26.76
CA THR A 113 16.95 1.25 26.52
C THR A 113 17.89 2.05 25.63
N HIS A 114 17.36 2.91 24.75
CA HIS A 114 18.15 3.63 23.74
C HIS A 114 17.82 5.13 23.78
N THR A 115 18.83 5.96 23.51
CA THR A 115 18.62 7.39 23.25
C THR A 115 18.16 7.57 21.81
N LEU A 116 17.01 8.23 21.60
CA LEU A 116 16.43 8.41 20.28
C LEU A 116 16.90 9.70 19.62
N SER A 117 17.23 9.65 18.32
CA SER A 117 17.48 10.85 17.53
C SER A 117 16.20 11.69 17.37
N TRP A 118 16.35 12.99 17.18
CA TRP A 118 15.22 13.89 16.96
C TRP A 118 14.38 13.52 15.73
N GLN A 119 15.03 13.03 14.66
CA GLN A 119 14.34 12.51 13.48
C GLN A 119 13.46 11.32 13.81
N LEU A 120 13.97 10.34 14.57
CA LEU A 120 13.18 9.16 14.96
C LEU A 120 12.02 9.55 15.89
N LYS A 121 12.25 10.47 16.84
CA LYS A 121 11.20 11.00 17.71
C LYS A 121 10.06 11.62 16.89
N PHE A 122 10.38 12.52 15.95
CA PHE A 122 9.38 13.19 15.12
C PHE A 122 8.68 12.23 14.16
N ARG A 123 9.42 11.26 13.60
CA ARG A 123 8.87 10.21 12.74
C ARG A 123 7.86 9.36 13.50
N PHE A 124 8.20 8.89 14.70
CA PHE A 124 7.28 8.11 15.53
C PHE A 124 6.01 8.91 15.86
N ILE A 125 6.16 10.18 16.27
CA ILE A 125 5.02 11.06 16.53
C ILE A 125 4.10 11.12 15.32
N HIS A 126 4.64 11.35 14.13
CA HIS A 126 3.88 11.44 12.88
C HIS A 126 3.21 10.11 12.49
N GLU A 127 3.93 8.99 12.55
CA GLU A 127 3.40 7.67 12.18
C GLU A 127 2.29 7.20 13.13
N ILE A 128 2.41 7.48 14.44
CA ILE A 128 1.34 7.22 15.41
C ILE A 128 0.10 8.05 15.06
N ALA A 129 0.26 9.32 14.66
CA ALA A 129 -0.87 10.16 14.24
C ALA A 129 -1.57 9.62 12.99
N LEU A 130 -0.82 9.12 12.00
CA LEU A 130 -1.37 8.47 10.80
C LEU A 130 -2.24 7.25 11.18
N GLY A 131 -1.72 6.38 12.05
CA GLY A 131 -2.47 5.23 12.55
C GLY A 131 -3.75 5.62 13.28
N MET A 132 -3.68 6.58 14.21
CA MET A 132 -4.85 7.03 14.97
C MET A 132 -5.91 7.74 14.12
N ASN A 133 -5.49 8.55 13.14
CA ASN A 133 -6.42 9.20 12.23
C ASN A 133 -7.20 8.19 11.39
N PHE A 134 -6.54 7.14 10.92
CA PHE A 134 -7.20 6.06 10.18
C PHE A 134 -8.35 5.45 10.98
N LEU A 135 -8.11 5.14 12.27
CA LEU A 135 -9.12 4.60 13.17
C LEU A 135 -10.28 5.59 13.40
N HIS A 136 -10.00 6.89 13.51
CA HIS A 136 -10.99 7.91 13.79
C HIS A 136 -11.86 8.32 12.59
N ILE A 137 -11.40 8.07 11.36
CA ILE A 137 -12.15 8.34 10.13
C ILE A 137 -13.07 7.17 9.75
N MET A 138 -12.88 5.98 10.34
CA MET A 138 -13.81 4.86 10.16
C MET A 138 -15.24 5.26 10.54
N SER A 139 -16.23 4.62 9.92
CA SER A 139 -17.65 4.87 10.19
C SER A 139 -18.31 3.61 10.76
N PRO A 140 -18.59 3.54 12.08
CA PRO A 140 -18.31 4.55 13.12
C PRO A 140 -16.82 4.62 13.52
N PRO A 141 -16.35 5.73 14.13
CA PRO A 141 -14.96 5.88 14.56
C PRO A 141 -14.55 4.81 15.57
N LEU A 142 -13.39 4.20 15.37
CA LEU A 142 -12.83 3.23 16.32
C LEU A 142 -11.94 3.97 17.33
N LEU A 143 -12.33 3.94 18.60
CA LEU A 143 -11.56 4.56 19.69
C LEU A 143 -10.55 3.56 20.26
N HIS A 144 -9.31 4.01 20.48
CA HIS A 144 -8.27 3.15 21.03
C HIS A 144 -8.42 2.98 22.55
N LEU A 145 -8.68 4.08 23.27
CA LEU A 145 -8.91 4.15 24.73
C LEU A 145 -7.76 3.67 25.63
N ASP A 146 -6.62 3.24 25.05
CA ASP A 146 -5.47 2.68 25.77
C ASP A 146 -4.14 3.00 25.08
N LEU A 147 -4.06 4.15 24.40
CA LEU A 147 -2.86 4.51 23.65
C LEU A 147 -1.70 4.85 24.62
N LYS A 148 -0.62 4.08 24.55
CA LYS A 148 0.61 4.22 25.37
C LYS A 148 1.79 3.59 24.63
N PRO A 149 3.06 3.92 24.99
CA PRO A 149 4.23 3.35 24.33
C PRO A 149 4.32 1.81 24.39
N GLY A 150 3.71 1.18 25.40
CA GLY A 150 3.64 -0.28 25.50
C GLY A 150 2.76 -0.94 24.43
N ASN A 151 1.78 -0.21 23.89
CA ASN A 151 0.85 -0.68 22.85
C ASN A 151 1.24 -0.20 21.44
N ILE A 152 2.38 0.48 21.32
CA ILE A 152 2.96 0.93 20.06
C ILE A 152 4.14 0.02 19.76
N LEU A 153 4.07 -0.77 18.70
CA LEU A 153 5.10 -1.74 18.33
C LEU A 153 5.93 -1.26 17.13
N LEU A 154 7.11 -1.83 16.96
CA LEU A 154 8.09 -1.42 15.94
C LEU A 154 8.52 -2.60 15.08
N ASP A 155 8.45 -2.44 13.76
CA ASP A 155 8.89 -3.47 12.79
C ASP A 155 10.42 -3.47 12.63
N GLU A 156 10.96 -4.37 11.81
CA GLU A 156 12.39 -4.47 11.47
C GLU A 156 13.04 -3.13 11.08
N HIS A 157 12.28 -2.21 10.46
CA HIS A 157 12.75 -0.90 9.99
C HIS A 157 12.40 0.26 10.94
N LEU A 158 11.98 -0.07 12.17
CA LEU A 158 11.53 0.87 13.20
C LEU A 158 10.30 1.69 12.76
N HIS A 159 9.43 1.18 11.90
CA HIS A 159 8.14 1.82 11.65
C HIS A 159 7.14 1.46 12.74
N VAL A 160 6.29 2.42 13.08
CA VAL A 160 5.26 2.25 14.10
C VAL A 160 4.10 1.41 13.59
N LYS A 161 3.65 0.45 14.40
CA LYS A 161 2.34 -0.20 14.30
C LYS A 161 1.60 -0.15 15.63
N ILE A 162 0.37 0.35 15.60
CA ILE A 162 -0.50 0.43 16.77
C ILE A 162 -1.15 -0.93 17.02
N SER A 163 -1.14 -1.35 18.28
CA SER A 163 -1.66 -2.65 18.75
C SER A 163 -2.55 -2.47 19.97
N ASP A 164 -3.24 -3.54 20.40
CA ASP A 164 -3.98 -3.58 21.66
C ASP A 164 -5.04 -2.46 21.82
N PHE A 165 -5.94 -2.34 20.85
CA PHE A 165 -7.11 -1.48 20.95
C PHE A 165 -7.98 -1.92 22.13
N GLY A 166 -8.46 -0.97 22.95
CA GLY A 166 -9.25 -1.24 24.15
C GLY A 166 -10.66 -1.80 23.90
N LEU A 167 -10.88 -2.57 22.85
CA LEU A 167 -12.17 -3.09 22.38
C LEU A 167 -12.84 -4.02 23.40
N SER A 168 -12.06 -4.71 24.23
CA SER A 168 -12.55 -5.52 25.36
C SER A 168 -12.82 -4.70 26.65
N LYS A 169 -12.60 -3.38 26.65
CA LYS A 169 -12.69 -2.52 27.84
C LYS A 169 -14.04 -1.80 28.01
N TRP A 170 -14.89 -1.80 26.98
CA TRP A 170 -16.17 -1.09 26.98
C TRP A 170 -17.32 -2.10 26.94
N LYS A 171 -17.87 -2.42 28.12
CA LYS A 171 -19.20 -3.03 28.22
C LYS A 171 -20.20 -1.90 28.44
N GLU A 172 -21.29 -1.90 27.69
CA GLU A 172 -22.39 -0.90 27.80
C GLU A 172 -22.97 -0.76 29.24
N ASN A 173 -22.66 -1.73 30.11
CA ASN A 173 -23.13 -1.81 31.50
C ASN A 173 -22.04 -1.63 32.59
N SER A 174 -20.78 -1.31 32.25
CA SER A 174 -19.74 -1.09 33.28
C SER A 174 -19.83 0.29 33.95
N THR A 175 -19.65 0.33 35.28
CA THR A 175 -19.66 1.61 36.00
C THR A 175 -18.32 2.34 35.84
N ARG A 176 -18.33 3.66 36.02
CA ARG A 176 -17.12 4.51 35.99
C ARG A 176 -16.03 4.03 36.96
N LYS A 177 -16.43 3.46 38.10
CA LYS A 177 -15.53 2.91 39.11
C LYS A 177 -14.82 1.66 38.61
N ASP A 178 -15.55 0.75 37.97
CA ASP A 178 -14.99 -0.49 37.38
C ASP A 178 -13.95 -0.20 36.29
N TYR A 179 -14.16 0.86 35.48
CA TYR A 179 -13.24 1.27 34.43
C TYR A 179 -11.93 1.84 35.00
N ILE A 180 -12.02 2.70 36.02
CA ILE A 180 -10.85 3.31 36.68
C ILE A 180 -10.06 2.23 37.42
N GLU A 181 -10.72 1.33 38.15
CA GLU A 181 -10.05 0.23 38.88
C GLU A 181 -9.34 -0.74 37.92
N ARG A 182 -9.97 -1.11 36.79
CA ARG A 182 -9.33 -1.96 35.76
C ARG A 182 -8.16 -1.28 35.06
N SER A 183 -8.22 0.03 34.85
CA SER A 183 -7.15 0.81 34.21
C SER A 183 -5.98 1.09 35.17
N ALA A 184 -6.28 1.25 36.47
CA ALA A 184 -5.32 1.36 37.56
C ALA A 184 -4.49 0.09 37.76
N ILE A 185 -5.12 -1.10 37.75
CA ILE A 185 -4.44 -2.40 37.86
C ILE A 185 -3.47 -2.65 36.69
N LYS A 186 -3.66 -1.98 35.55
CA LYS A 186 -2.91 -2.19 34.29
C LYS A 186 -1.89 -1.10 33.99
N GLY A 187 -1.61 -0.20 34.95
CA GLY A 187 -0.57 0.84 34.81
C GLY A 187 -0.85 1.89 33.74
N THR A 188 -2.10 2.04 33.28
CA THR A 188 -2.44 2.95 32.16
C THR A 188 -3.05 4.28 32.64
N LEU A 189 -3.15 4.47 33.96
CA LEU A 189 -3.77 5.63 34.57
C LEU A 189 -3.11 6.97 34.17
N ASN A 190 -1.81 6.95 33.86
CA ASN A 190 -1.04 8.13 33.45
C ASN A 190 -1.50 8.76 32.13
N TYR A 191 -2.25 8.01 31.32
CA TYR A 191 -2.68 8.40 29.97
C TYR A 191 -4.17 8.75 29.91
N ILE A 192 -4.88 8.67 31.05
CA ILE A 192 -6.33 8.92 31.12
C ILE A 192 -6.59 10.43 31.18
N PRO A 193 -7.51 10.95 30.37
CA PRO A 193 -7.82 12.37 30.34
C PRO A 193 -8.68 12.82 31.54
N PRO A 194 -8.59 14.11 31.94
CA PRO A 194 -9.21 14.63 33.16
C PRO A 194 -10.73 14.52 33.19
N GLU A 195 -11.42 14.61 32.06
CA GLU A 195 -12.88 14.50 31.97
C GLU A 195 -13.42 13.17 32.51
N VAL A 196 -12.64 12.09 32.39
CA VAL A 196 -12.97 10.76 32.95
C VAL A 196 -13.01 10.80 34.47
N PHE A 197 -12.32 11.76 35.10
CA PHE A 197 -12.31 11.98 36.54
C PHE A 197 -13.29 13.07 37.01
N LEU A 198 -13.87 13.84 36.10
CA LEU A 198 -14.70 15.00 36.44
C LEU A 198 -16.18 14.81 36.11
N GLU A 199 -16.53 14.18 34.98
CA GLU A 199 -17.90 14.14 34.46
C GLU A 199 -18.61 12.80 34.72
N SER A 200 -19.89 12.83 35.14
CA SER A 200 -20.70 11.64 35.42
C SER A 200 -21.34 11.01 34.17
N SER A 201 -21.29 11.69 33.02
CA SER A 201 -21.94 11.28 31.76
C SER A 201 -21.01 10.54 30.78
N ARG A 202 -21.59 9.57 30.08
CA ARG A 202 -20.99 8.42 29.39
C ARG A 202 -20.21 8.66 28.07
N VAL A 203 -19.78 9.86 27.69
CA VAL A 203 -19.29 10.08 26.31
C VAL A 203 -17.77 10.15 26.23
N THR A 204 -17.11 9.01 26.02
CA THR A 204 -15.72 8.99 25.51
C THR A 204 -15.76 9.18 24.00
N GLY A 205 -15.20 10.28 23.50
CA GLY A 205 -15.05 10.54 22.06
C GLY A 205 -13.61 10.44 21.59
N THR A 206 -13.37 10.76 20.31
CA THR A 206 -12.03 10.79 19.68
C THR A 206 -11.01 11.65 20.44
N LYS A 207 -11.48 12.66 21.17
CA LYS A 207 -10.65 13.55 21.99
C LYS A 207 -9.98 12.87 23.19
N TYR A 208 -10.46 11.69 23.60
CA TYR A 208 -9.79 10.85 24.59
C TYR A 208 -8.41 10.43 24.09
N ASP A 209 -8.37 9.84 22.89
CA ASP A 209 -7.14 9.32 22.30
C ASP A 209 -6.14 10.44 21.99
N VAL A 210 -6.63 11.64 21.65
CA VAL A 210 -5.78 12.83 21.45
C VAL A 210 -5.05 13.23 22.74
N TYR A 211 -5.70 13.10 23.90
CA TYR A 211 -5.04 13.35 25.18
C TYR A 211 -4.01 12.27 25.48
N SER A 212 -4.35 10.98 25.35
CA SER A 212 -3.37 9.90 25.58
C SER A 212 -2.16 10.02 24.66
N TYR A 213 -2.39 10.38 23.39
CA TYR A 213 -1.36 10.65 22.39
C TYR A 213 -0.39 11.76 22.80
N SER A 214 -0.88 12.82 23.44
CA SER A 214 0.00 13.90 23.92
C SER A 214 0.98 13.46 25.01
N ILE A 215 0.58 12.51 25.87
CA ILE A 215 1.45 11.94 26.90
C ILE A 215 2.51 11.05 26.24
N VAL A 216 2.14 10.32 25.18
CA VAL A 216 3.09 9.58 24.34
C VAL A 216 4.10 10.52 23.67
N ILE A 217 3.64 11.66 23.13
CA ILE A 217 4.55 12.69 22.60
C ILE A 217 5.51 13.16 23.70
N TRP A 218 5.00 13.51 24.89
CA TRP A 218 5.84 13.96 26.00
C TRP A 218 6.92 12.93 26.37
N GLU A 219 6.57 11.65 26.44
CA GLU A 219 7.50 10.56 26.72
C GLU A 219 8.52 10.35 25.60
N LEU A 220 8.12 10.50 24.33
CA LEU A 220 9.05 10.46 23.19
C LEU A 220 10.06 11.62 23.21
N LEU A 221 9.59 12.82 23.53
CA LEU A 221 10.44 14.02 23.55
C LEU A 221 11.43 13.96 24.72
N THR A 222 10.95 13.61 25.92
CA THR A 222 11.74 13.61 27.17
C THR A 222 12.48 12.32 27.44
N GLN A 223 12.02 11.19 26.90
CA GLN A 223 12.44 9.82 27.27
C GLN A 223 12.34 9.54 28.78
N LYS A 224 11.40 10.20 29.46
CA LYS A 224 11.11 10.01 30.89
C LYS A 224 9.76 9.32 31.07
N LYS A 225 9.62 8.52 32.12
CA LYS A 225 8.31 7.95 32.49
C LYS A 225 7.40 9.04 33.08
N PRO A 226 6.11 9.09 32.71
CA PRO A 226 5.18 10.09 33.24
C PRO A 226 4.86 9.83 34.73
N PHE A 227 4.82 10.89 35.53
CA PHE A 227 4.38 10.91 36.94
C PHE A 227 5.10 9.92 37.89
N VAL A 228 6.41 9.73 37.72
CA VAL A 228 7.22 8.86 38.60
C VAL A 228 7.10 9.28 40.07
N GLY A 229 6.81 8.31 40.96
CA GLY A 229 6.76 8.52 42.41
C GLY A 229 5.48 9.18 42.94
N VAL A 230 4.50 9.47 42.09
CA VAL A 230 3.22 10.07 42.49
C VAL A 230 2.19 8.97 42.81
N SER A 231 1.53 9.05 43.96
CA SER A 231 0.47 8.08 44.30
C SER A 231 -0.76 8.28 43.42
N MET A 232 -1.50 7.20 43.20
CA MET A 232 -2.66 7.14 42.32
C MET A 232 -3.70 8.25 42.57
N MET A 233 -4.07 8.46 43.82
CA MET A 233 -5.04 9.50 44.22
C MET A 233 -4.48 10.90 43.97
N THR A 234 -3.18 11.10 44.23
CA THR A 234 -2.52 12.40 44.01
C THR A 234 -2.46 12.72 42.52
N LEU A 235 -2.22 11.72 41.67
CA LEU A 235 -2.21 11.89 40.22
C LEU A 235 -3.58 12.35 39.71
N ILE A 236 -4.65 11.65 40.10
CA ILE A 236 -6.02 11.99 39.70
C ILE A 236 -6.35 13.42 40.12
N VAL A 237 -6.07 13.79 41.37
CA VAL A 237 -6.34 15.15 41.89
C VAL A 237 -5.53 16.20 41.12
N LYS A 238 -4.24 15.97 40.86
CA LYS A 238 -3.39 16.91 40.12
C LYS A 238 -3.88 17.13 38.69
N VAL A 239 -4.15 16.05 37.96
CA VAL A 239 -4.61 16.09 36.56
C VAL A 239 -6.00 16.72 36.46
N ALA A 240 -6.92 16.37 37.37
CA ALA A 240 -8.25 16.96 37.47
C ALA A 240 -8.18 18.48 37.76
N ALA A 241 -7.23 18.92 38.60
CA ALA A 241 -6.97 20.32 38.91
C ALA A 241 -6.21 21.08 37.81
N GLY A 242 -5.96 20.47 36.64
CA GLY A 242 -5.30 21.12 35.51
C GLY A 242 -3.77 21.10 35.54
N HIS A 243 -3.14 20.42 36.50
CA HIS A 243 -1.68 20.27 36.52
C HIS A 243 -1.23 19.36 35.37
N ARG A 244 -0.10 19.70 34.74
CA ARG A 244 0.50 18.96 33.61
C ARG A 244 1.95 18.60 33.91
N LEU A 245 2.51 17.71 33.08
CA LEU A 245 3.91 17.28 33.21
C LEU A 245 4.85 18.46 32.85
N PRO A 246 5.97 18.62 33.56
CA PRO A 246 6.93 19.67 33.27
C PRO A 246 7.58 19.44 31.91
N VAL A 247 7.86 20.54 31.21
CA VAL A 247 8.43 20.53 29.85
C VAL A 247 9.85 21.14 29.84
N GLU A 248 10.31 21.67 30.97
CA GLU A 248 11.60 22.35 31.14
C GLU A 248 12.84 21.43 31.03
N ASP A 249 12.64 20.10 31.02
CA ASP A 249 13.71 19.09 31.04
C ASP A 249 14.11 18.54 29.65
N ILE A 250 13.60 19.13 28.56
CA ILE A 250 13.92 18.70 27.20
C ILE A 250 15.32 19.24 26.85
N SER A 251 16.29 18.32 26.73
CA SER A 251 17.73 18.54 26.52
C SER A 251 18.10 19.77 25.66
N GLU A 252 19.16 20.48 26.06
CA GLU A 252 19.71 21.69 25.42
C GLU A 252 20.12 21.52 23.93
N ALA A 253 20.20 20.30 23.41
CA ALA A 253 20.46 20.01 21.99
C ALA A 253 19.17 19.80 21.16
N CYS A 254 18.10 20.57 21.42
CA CYS A 254 16.82 20.47 20.70
C CYS A 254 16.83 21.29 19.39
N PRO A 255 16.37 20.72 18.25
CA PRO A 255 16.09 21.51 17.03
C PRO A 255 15.05 22.60 17.28
N ALA A 256 15.04 23.68 16.49
CA ALA A 256 14.10 24.80 16.67
C ALA A 256 12.62 24.36 16.59
N GLU A 257 12.36 23.32 15.81
CA GLU A 257 11.04 22.72 15.55
C GLU A 257 10.48 21.99 16.79
N CYS A 258 11.34 21.69 17.77
CA CYS A 258 10.99 21.10 19.06
C CYS A 258 9.94 21.91 19.81
N GLN A 259 10.06 23.25 19.77
CA GLN A 259 9.11 24.13 20.45
C GLN A 259 7.71 24.03 19.84
N GLN A 260 7.62 23.93 18.51
CA GLN A 260 6.35 23.78 17.80
C GLN A 260 5.74 22.39 18.07
N MET A 261 6.56 21.34 18.15
CA MET A 261 6.12 20.01 18.56
C MET A 261 5.59 19.99 20.01
N ILE A 262 6.25 20.72 20.91
CA ILE A 262 5.81 20.93 22.29
C ILE A 262 4.47 21.69 22.32
N ASP A 263 4.29 22.71 21.49
CA ASP A 263 3.05 23.48 21.44
C ASP A 263 1.88 22.64 20.87
N LEU A 264 2.15 21.77 19.89
CA LEU A 264 1.22 20.75 19.41
C LEU A 264 0.84 19.78 20.52
N MET A 265 1.82 19.19 21.20
CA MET A 265 1.60 18.34 22.37
C MET A 265 0.74 19.05 23.43
N LYS A 266 1.02 20.33 23.71
CA LYS A 266 0.27 21.12 24.69
C LYS A 266 -1.18 21.36 24.30
N ARG A 267 -1.47 21.56 23.01
CA ARG A 267 -2.85 21.63 22.53
C ARG A 267 -3.56 20.28 22.64
N CYS A 268 -2.84 19.17 22.45
CA CYS A 268 -3.41 17.82 22.54
C CYS A 268 -3.83 17.40 23.97
N TRP A 269 -3.14 17.84 25.05
CA TRP A 269 -3.59 17.60 26.44
C TRP A 269 -4.41 18.74 27.07
N ASN A 270 -5.08 19.56 26.27
CA ASN A 270 -5.89 20.66 26.82
C ASN A 270 -6.92 20.13 27.83
N GLN A 271 -7.17 20.90 28.90
CA GLN A 271 -8.16 20.55 29.92
C GLN A 271 -9.55 20.40 29.31
N ASP A 272 -9.90 21.26 28.36
CA ASP A 272 -11.16 21.21 27.62
C ASP A 272 -11.00 20.27 26.40
N PRO A 273 -11.77 19.17 26.32
CA PRO A 273 -11.72 18.24 25.19
C PRO A 273 -12.01 18.90 23.84
N ASN A 274 -12.86 19.95 23.81
CA ASN A 274 -13.25 20.61 22.57
C ASN A 274 -12.12 21.46 21.97
N LYS A 275 -11.17 21.90 22.79
CA LYS A 275 -9.99 22.68 22.34
C LYS A 275 -8.86 21.80 21.81
N ARG A 276 -8.92 20.49 22.01
CA ARG A 276 -7.92 19.56 21.47
C ARG A 276 -8.11 19.46 19.95
N PRO A 277 -7.04 19.42 19.14
CA PRO A 277 -7.16 19.28 17.68
C PRO A 277 -7.73 17.91 17.27
N ARG A 278 -8.07 17.72 15.99
CA ARG A 278 -8.38 16.37 15.45
C ARG A 278 -7.11 15.75 14.89
N PHE A 279 -7.04 14.42 14.79
CA PHE A 279 -5.87 13.76 14.22
C PHE A 279 -5.60 14.15 12.75
N SER A 280 -6.63 14.54 11.98
CA SER A 280 -6.48 15.12 10.64
C SER A 280 -5.58 16.37 10.64
N ASP A 281 -5.74 17.22 11.65
CA ASP A 281 -5.03 18.48 11.78
C ASP A 281 -3.61 18.22 12.36
N ILE A 282 -3.51 17.28 13.31
CA ILE A 282 -2.24 16.81 13.90
C ILE A 282 -1.32 16.20 12.83
N ILE A 283 -1.85 15.45 11.87
CA ILE A 283 -1.03 14.85 10.79
C ILE A 283 -0.36 15.91 9.95
N VAL A 284 -1.11 16.93 9.52
CA VAL A 284 -0.57 18.02 8.69
C VAL A 284 0.56 18.72 9.42
N GLU A 285 0.34 19.04 10.70
CA GLU A 285 1.32 19.74 11.52
C GLU A 285 2.54 18.88 11.85
N SER A 286 2.35 17.63 12.28
CA SER A 286 3.46 16.70 12.58
C SER A 286 4.28 16.34 11.33
N HIS A 287 3.66 16.26 10.15
CA HIS A 287 4.36 16.04 8.88
C HIS A 287 5.28 17.21 8.55
N MET A 288 4.75 18.43 8.65
CA MET A 288 5.53 19.66 8.44
C MET A 288 6.74 19.71 9.37
N LEU A 289 6.54 19.42 10.66
CA LEU A 289 7.60 19.39 11.66
C LEU A 289 8.65 18.31 11.37
N LEU A 290 8.23 17.12 10.89
CA LEU A 290 9.15 16.05 10.50
C LEU A 290 10.03 16.45 9.31
N CYS A 291 9.43 17.07 8.28
CA CYS A 291 10.18 17.54 7.12
C CYS A 291 11.23 18.60 7.50
N LEU A 292 10.88 19.53 8.40
CA LEU A 292 11.79 20.58 8.86
C LEU A 292 12.99 20.02 9.64
N VAL A 293 12.79 18.99 10.47
CA VAL A 293 13.88 18.30 11.18
C VAL A 293 14.76 17.47 10.24
N GLN A 294 14.21 16.97 9.13
CA GLN A 294 15.00 16.26 8.11
C GLN A 294 15.93 17.22 7.35
N SER A 295 15.46 18.43 7.03
CA SER A 295 16.27 19.45 6.35
C SER A 295 17.39 20.03 7.22
N SER A 296 17.16 20.25 8.52
CA SER A 296 18.16 20.88 9.42
C SER A 296 19.37 19.98 9.72
N LEU A 297 19.23 18.66 9.60
CA LEU A 297 20.33 17.71 9.81
C LEU A 297 21.19 17.50 8.56
N GLN A 298 20.67 17.76 7.36
CA GLN A 298 21.47 17.75 6.12
C GLN A 298 22.44 18.93 6.05
N GLU A 299 22.16 20.05 6.72
CA GLU A 299 23.07 21.22 6.78
C GLU A 299 24.28 20.98 7.71
N HIS A 300 24.14 20.14 8.74
CA HIS A 300 25.23 19.86 9.68
C HIS A 300 26.26 18.83 9.19
N GLU A 301 25.90 17.93 8.27
CA GLU A 301 26.85 16.99 7.64
C GLU A 301 27.68 17.63 6.51
N ALA A 302 27.26 18.79 5.99
CA ALA A 302 27.98 19.52 4.94
C ALA A 302 29.14 20.40 5.49
N ALA A 303 29.29 20.49 6.82
CA ALA A 303 30.30 21.32 7.48
C ALA A 303 31.28 20.47 8.33
N GLY A 304 32.09 19.64 7.67
CA GLY A 304 33.23 18.94 8.28
C GLY A 304 34.31 18.65 7.23
N PRO A 305 35.62 18.84 7.54
CA PRO A 305 36.66 18.83 6.54
C PRO A 305 36.96 17.42 6.01
N ILE A 306 37.10 17.34 4.69
CA ILE A 306 37.54 16.17 3.92
C ILE A 306 39.00 15.84 4.27
N SER A 307 39.26 14.58 4.63
CA SER A 307 40.60 13.97 4.47
C SER A 307 40.48 12.47 4.17
N ALA A 308 40.48 12.18 2.88
CA ALA A 308 41.07 11.05 2.15
C ALA A 308 41.35 9.71 2.88
N LYS A 309 40.77 8.63 2.32
CA LYS A 309 41.54 7.61 1.57
C LYS A 309 40.60 6.77 0.67
N ASP A 310 40.92 6.79 -0.61
CA ASP A 310 40.29 6.14 -1.77
C ASP A 310 40.61 4.61 -1.88
N PRO A 311 40.38 3.92 -3.02
CA PRO A 311 39.10 3.39 -3.54
C PRO A 311 39.29 1.91 -4.00
N VAL A 312 38.37 1.39 -4.85
CA VAL A 312 38.52 0.37 -5.94
C VAL A 312 37.21 -0.46 -6.00
N LYS A 313 36.32 -0.20 -6.97
CA LYS A 313 36.15 -0.88 -8.29
C LYS A 313 35.88 -2.40 -8.14
N SER A 314 35.01 -3.10 -8.88
CA SER A 314 34.18 -2.84 -10.06
C SER A 314 33.40 -4.13 -10.40
N SER A 315 32.15 -3.99 -10.83
CA SER A 315 31.53 -4.59 -12.04
C SER A 315 31.88 -6.01 -12.58
N VAL A 316 30.81 -6.70 -13.03
CA VAL A 316 30.68 -7.66 -14.18
C VAL A 316 30.97 -9.17 -13.99
N ALA A 317 29.88 -9.94 -14.17
CA ALA A 317 29.62 -11.18 -14.92
C ALA A 317 30.69 -12.29 -15.17
N ILE A 318 30.22 -13.53 -14.91
CA ILE A 318 30.31 -14.81 -15.68
C ILE A 318 31.69 -15.27 -16.20
N SER A 319 32.17 -16.43 -15.72
CA SER A 319 32.39 -17.67 -16.54
C SER A 319 33.25 -18.75 -15.84
N LEU A 320 32.69 -19.98 -15.77
CA LEU A 320 33.21 -21.34 -16.07
C LEU A 320 34.67 -21.81 -15.81
N ASN A 321 34.72 -23.11 -15.38
CA ASN A 321 35.79 -24.14 -15.36
C ASN A 321 36.86 -24.02 -14.25
N GLY A 322 37.34 -25.08 -13.58
CA GLY A 322 37.11 -26.53 -13.60
C GLY A 322 38.27 -27.25 -12.88
N ASN A 323 37.97 -28.35 -12.15
CA ASN A 323 38.85 -29.43 -11.62
C ASN A 323 39.84 -29.07 -10.49
N SER A 324 40.14 -29.90 -9.48
CA SER A 324 40.03 -31.36 -9.26
C SER A 324 40.23 -31.73 -7.77
N ASP A 325 39.66 -32.87 -7.37
CA ASP A 325 40.15 -33.87 -6.39
C ASP A 325 40.21 -33.52 -4.89
N ASP A 326 39.90 -34.40 -3.93
CA ASP A 326 39.30 -35.75 -3.89
C ASP A 326 39.09 -36.08 -2.39
N SER A 327 38.02 -36.81 -2.04
CA SER A 327 37.89 -37.71 -0.86
C SER A 327 36.42 -37.98 -0.48
N GLN A 328 35.87 -38.99 -1.17
CA GLN A 328 35.09 -40.12 -0.63
C GLN A 328 34.04 -39.86 0.48
N GLN A 329 32.76 -39.94 0.12
CA GLN A 329 31.96 -41.18 0.28
C GLN A 329 30.57 -41.07 -0.42
N PRO A 330 29.96 -42.19 -0.82
CA PRO A 330 29.17 -42.27 -2.07
C PRO A 330 27.69 -42.69 -1.87
N LEU A 331 26.92 -42.57 -2.98
CA LEU A 331 25.58 -43.18 -3.24
C LEU A 331 24.40 -42.47 -2.55
N SER A 332 23.27 -42.14 -3.18
CA SER A 332 22.71 -42.40 -4.52
C SER A 332 21.48 -41.50 -4.69
N SER A 333 21.41 -40.62 -5.68
CA SER A 333 20.64 -40.88 -6.91
C SER A 333 20.26 -42.35 -7.10
N ARG A 334 19.27 -42.84 -6.35
CA ARG A 334 18.56 -44.07 -6.66
C ARG A 334 17.16 -43.73 -7.17
N SER A 335 17.09 -43.64 -8.49
CA SER A 335 16.03 -44.21 -9.33
C SER A 335 14.69 -44.45 -8.62
N LEU A 336 13.79 -43.47 -8.71
CA LEU A 336 12.34 -43.72 -8.60
C LEU A 336 11.77 -44.38 -9.87
N SER A 337 12.62 -44.88 -10.79
CA SER A 337 12.21 -45.56 -12.01
C SER A 337 12.29 -47.09 -11.94
N THR A 338 13.09 -47.70 -11.05
CA THR A 338 13.32 -49.16 -11.08
C THR A 338 12.53 -49.95 -10.05
N ARG A 339 12.12 -49.33 -8.93
CA ARG A 339 11.33 -50.01 -7.87
C ARG A 339 9.83 -50.06 -8.18
N THR A 340 9.32 -49.10 -8.93
CA THR A 340 7.94 -49.05 -9.44
C THR A 340 7.75 -49.96 -10.65
N GLU A 341 8.71 -50.02 -11.57
CA GLU A 341 8.62 -50.93 -12.73
C GLU A 341 8.57 -52.42 -12.34
N SER A 342 9.37 -52.84 -11.34
CA SER A 342 9.35 -54.23 -10.86
C SER A 342 8.10 -54.59 -10.05
N TRP A 343 7.47 -53.63 -9.37
CA TRP A 343 6.25 -53.87 -8.59
C TRP A 343 5.01 -53.90 -9.51
N LEU A 344 5.01 -53.10 -10.60
CA LEU A 344 3.90 -52.97 -11.55
C LEU A 344 3.87 -54.17 -12.49
N ASN A 345 5.04 -54.68 -12.87
CA ASN A 345 5.14 -55.93 -13.63
C ASN A 345 4.69 -57.16 -12.82
N ASN A 346 4.82 -57.14 -11.48
CA ASN A 346 4.25 -58.18 -10.60
C ASN A 346 2.74 -58.00 -10.35
N LEU A 347 2.22 -56.77 -10.45
CA LEU A 347 0.79 -56.48 -10.32
C LEU A 347 -0.04 -56.93 -11.53
N LEU A 348 0.59 -57.26 -12.67
CA LEU A 348 -0.06 -57.86 -13.84
C LEU A 348 -0.71 -59.23 -13.54
N GLN A 349 -0.44 -59.85 -12.38
CA GLN A 349 -1.13 -61.04 -11.90
C GLN A 349 -2.29 -60.74 -10.93
N ILE A 350 -2.46 -59.49 -10.49
CA ILE A 350 -3.49 -59.11 -9.53
C ILE A 350 -4.69 -58.57 -10.32
N SER A 351 -5.77 -59.34 -10.28
CA SER A 351 -7.07 -59.08 -10.93
C SER A 351 -7.87 -57.93 -10.31
N ASP A 352 -7.28 -57.14 -9.41
CA ASP A 352 -7.97 -56.08 -8.66
C ASP A 352 -7.79 -54.72 -9.35
N ILE A 353 -8.66 -54.46 -10.33
CA ILE A 353 -8.78 -53.17 -11.03
C ILE A 353 -9.25 -52.04 -10.08
N SER A 354 -9.73 -52.39 -8.88
CA SER A 354 -10.20 -51.47 -7.84
C SER A 354 -9.09 -50.91 -6.94
N TRP A 355 -7.81 -51.10 -7.28
CA TRP A 355 -6.73 -50.51 -6.51
C TRP A 355 -6.72 -48.98 -6.67
N GLU A 356 -6.74 -48.29 -5.52
CA GLU A 356 -6.66 -46.84 -5.37
C GLU A 356 -5.59 -46.53 -4.32
N ASP A 357 -4.75 -45.52 -4.58
CA ASP A 357 -3.81 -45.00 -3.57
C ASP A 357 -4.50 -44.04 -2.59
N GLU A 358 -3.73 -43.44 -1.67
CA GLU A 358 -4.24 -42.46 -0.68
C GLU A 358 -4.88 -41.21 -1.32
N ASN A 359 -4.65 -40.95 -2.61
CA ASN A 359 -5.19 -39.83 -3.39
C ASN A 359 -6.27 -40.28 -4.39
N ASN A 360 -6.85 -41.48 -4.25
CA ASN A 360 -7.77 -42.10 -5.20
C ASN A 360 -7.16 -42.24 -6.62
N PHE A 361 -5.84 -42.36 -6.71
CA PHE A 361 -5.13 -42.52 -7.97
C PHE A 361 -5.16 -43.99 -8.39
N THR A 362 -5.81 -44.26 -9.53
CA THR A 362 -6.02 -45.63 -10.04
C THR A 362 -4.87 -46.10 -10.93
N LEU A 363 -4.80 -47.40 -11.21
CA LEU A 363 -3.87 -47.98 -12.18
C LEU A 363 -4.00 -47.35 -13.59
N LEU A 364 -5.22 -46.95 -13.97
CA LEU A 364 -5.46 -46.25 -15.22
C LEU A 364 -4.83 -44.85 -15.23
N HIS A 365 -4.88 -44.11 -14.12
CA HIS A 365 -4.17 -42.84 -13.99
C HIS A 365 -2.65 -43.04 -14.14
N PHE A 366 -2.07 -44.08 -13.53
CA PHE A 366 -0.64 -44.40 -13.68
C PHE A 366 -0.26 -44.68 -15.14
N ALA A 367 -1.01 -45.55 -15.83
CA ALA A 367 -0.76 -45.87 -17.23
C ALA A 367 -0.82 -44.63 -18.15
N VAL A 368 -1.78 -43.72 -17.89
CA VAL A 368 -1.88 -42.46 -18.62
C VAL A 368 -0.70 -41.54 -18.30
N THR A 369 -0.25 -41.44 -17.04
CA THR A 369 0.91 -40.61 -16.70
C THR A 369 2.22 -41.09 -17.31
N GLU A 370 2.38 -42.40 -17.52
CA GLU A 370 3.50 -43.00 -18.25
C GLU A 370 3.39 -42.77 -19.77
N GLY A 371 2.18 -42.49 -20.28
CA GLY A 371 1.89 -42.36 -21.71
C GLY A 371 1.92 -43.68 -22.47
N ASN A 372 1.79 -44.82 -21.78
CA ASN A 372 1.81 -46.14 -22.40
C ASN A 372 0.41 -46.53 -22.91
N LEU A 373 0.16 -46.32 -24.20
CA LEU A 373 -1.13 -46.60 -24.85
C LEU A 373 -1.55 -48.07 -24.74
N GLU A 374 -0.61 -49.02 -24.81
CA GLU A 374 -0.92 -50.45 -24.69
C GLU A 374 -1.44 -50.80 -23.30
N ARG A 375 -0.83 -50.24 -22.26
CA ARG A 375 -1.30 -50.40 -20.87
C ARG A 375 -2.67 -49.76 -20.65
N VAL A 376 -2.90 -48.58 -21.21
CA VAL A 376 -4.21 -47.92 -21.16
C VAL A 376 -5.28 -48.81 -21.79
N ASN A 377 -5.04 -49.34 -23.00
CA ASN A 377 -5.94 -50.28 -23.68
C ASN A 377 -6.18 -51.56 -22.87
N HIS A 378 -5.13 -52.11 -22.27
CA HIS A 378 -5.25 -53.30 -21.44
C HIS A 378 -6.17 -53.06 -20.23
N PHE A 379 -5.95 -51.97 -19.48
CA PHE A 379 -6.80 -51.67 -18.32
C PHE A 379 -8.23 -51.32 -18.70
N LEU A 380 -8.46 -50.65 -19.85
CA LEU A 380 -9.81 -50.40 -20.36
C LEU A 380 -10.52 -51.71 -20.77
N SER A 381 -9.81 -52.67 -21.37
CA SER A 381 -10.36 -54.00 -21.70
C SER A 381 -10.77 -54.82 -20.48
N LEU A 382 -10.22 -54.49 -19.31
CA LEU A 382 -10.57 -55.07 -18.02
C LEU A 382 -11.67 -54.29 -17.29
N ASN A 383 -12.45 -53.46 -18.00
CA ASN A 383 -13.53 -52.64 -17.44
C ASN A 383 -13.07 -51.64 -16.37
N ALA A 384 -11.84 -51.13 -16.43
CA ALA A 384 -11.41 -50.01 -15.58
C ALA A 384 -12.32 -48.79 -15.78
N ASN A 385 -12.71 -48.13 -14.69
CA ASN A 385 -13.53 -46.94 -14.76
C ASN A 385 -12.74 -45.77 -15.38
N VAL A 386 -13.04 -45.48 -16.66
CA VAL A 386 -12.42 -44.41 -17.44
C VAL A 386 -12.68 -43.00 -16.87
N ASN A 387 -13.71 -42.86 -16.04
CA ASN A 387 -14.14 -41.60 -15.41
C ASN A 387 -13.81 -41.55 -13.91
N SER A 388 -12.94 -42.43 -13.40
CA SER A 388 -12.44 -42.33 -12.03
C SER A 388 -11.83 -40.97 -11.76
N ARG A 389 -11.97 -40.48 -10.52
CA ARG A 389 -11.47 -39.17 -10.09
C ARG A 389 -10.49 -39.33 -8.95
N THR A 390 -9.35 -38.66 -9.04
CA THR A 390 -8.47 -38.47 -7.88
C THR A 390 -9.13 -37.58 -6.83
N VAL A 391 -8.51 -37.44 -5.65
CA VAL A 391 -8.95 -36.49 -4.61
C VAL A 391 -9.08 -35.08 -5.19
N SER A 392 -8.08 -34.62 -5.96
CA SER A 392 -8.11 -33.31 -6.64
C SER A 392 -9.07 -33.23 -7.84
N GLY A 393 -9.87 -34.26 -8.08
CA GLY A 393 -10.87 -34.30 -9.15
C GLY A 393 -10.33 -34.61 -10.55
N TYR A 394 -9.04 -34.96 -10.70
CA TYR A 394 -8.46 -35.30 -11.99
C TYR A 394 -9.01 -36.63 -12.50
N THR A 395 -9.42 -36.65 -13.77
CA THR A 395 -9.72 -37.89 -14.51
C THR A 395 -8.52 -38.34 -15.33
N PRO A 396 -8.46 -39.62 -15.76
CA PRO A 396 -7.44 -40.07 -16.70
C PRO A 396 -7.39 -39.21 -17.96
N LEU A 397 -8.55 -38.73 -18.44
CA LEU A 397 -8.60 -37.82 -19.59
C LEU A 397 -7.92 -36.47 -19.29
N ILE A 398 -8.18 -35.85 -18.13
CA ILE A 398 -7.52 -34.58 -17.78
C ILE A 398 -6.00 -34.75 -17.72
N LEU A 399 -5.49 -35.84 -17.13
CA LEU A 399 -4.05 -36.13 -17.09
C LEU A 399 -3.46 -36.32 -18.50
N ALA A 400 -4.17 -37.02 -19.39
CA ALA A 400 -3.74 -37.20 -20.78
C ALA A 400 -3.66 -35.85 -21.52
N VAL A 401 -4.62 -34.95 -21.27
CA VAL A 401 -4.62 -33.59 -21.84
C VAL A 401 -3.45 -32.77 -21.31
N GLN A 402 -3.20 -32.75 -20.00
CA GLN A 402 -2.08 -32.02 -19.39
C GLN A 402 -0.72 -32.50 -19.93
N LYS A 403 -0.59 -33.81 -20.22
CA LYS A 403 0.61 -34.42 -20.81
C LYS A 403 0.68 -34.31 -22.33
N LYS A 404 -0.33 -33.73 -22.98
CA LYS A 404 -0.42 -33.54 -24.43
C LYS A 404 -0.43 -34.83 -25.24
N LEU A 405 -0.98 -35.91 -24.68
CA LEU A 405 -1.01 -37.24 -25.29
C LEU A 405 -2.27 -37.43 -26.14
N VAL A 406 -2.21 -37.01 -27.40
CA VAL A 406 -3.38 -37.01 -28.31
C VAL A 406 -3.97 -38.41 -28.51
N ASP A 407 -3.14 -39.43 -28.74
CA ASP A 407 -3.59 -40.79 -29.01
C ASP A 407 -4.25 -41.43 -27.78
N VAL A 408 -3.70 -41.14 -26.59
CA VAL A 408 -4.29 -41.58 -25.32
C VAL A 408 -5.61 -40.87 -25.05
N CYS A 409 -5.71 -39.57 -25.35
CA CYS A 409 -6.99 -38.84 -25.26
C CYS A 409 -8.05 -39.46 -26.16
N ALA A 410 -7.71 -39.77 -27.42
CA ALA A 410 -8.64 -40.38 -28.37
C ALA A 410 -9.11 -41.76 -27.88
N CYS A 411 -8.18 -42.60 -27.45
CA CYS A 411 -8.46 -43.92 -26.88
C CYS A 411 -9.40 -43.83 -25.66
N LEU A 412 -9.16 -42.92 -24.73
CA LEU A 412 -10.02 -42.75 -23.54
C LEU A 412 -11.43 -42.31 -23.93
N ILE A 413 -11.56 -41.37 -24.86
CA ILE A 413 -12.86 -40.86 -25.34
C ILE A 413 -13.65 -41.95 -26.08
N GLU A 414 -13.00 -42.73 -26.95
CA GLU A 414 -13.61 -43.87 -27.65
C GLU A 414 -14.14 -44.95 -26.69
N ASN A 415 -13.51 -45.08 -25.51
CA ASN A 415 -13.93 -45.99 -24.43
C ASN A 415 -14.88 -45.33 -23.42
N GLY A 416 -15.49 -44.19 -23.75
CA GLY A 416 -16.55 -43.57 -22.94
C GLY A 416 -16.09 -42.57 -21.87
N ALA A 417 -14.87 -42.01 -22.00
CA ALA A 417 -14.47 -40.88 -21.16
C ALA A 417 -15.39 -39.67 -21.37
N ASN A 418 -15.96 -39.14 -20.29
CA ASN A 418 -16.78 -37.95 -20.35
C ASN A 418 -15.89 -36.71 -20.41
N VAL A 419 -15.92 -36.04 -21.57
CA VAL A 419 -15.11 -34.85 -21.90
C VAL A 419 -15.47 -33.59 -21.11
N ASN A 420 -16.56 -33.62 -20.33
CA ASN A 420 -17.04 -32.48 -19.55
C ASN A 420 -16.84 -32.63 -18.03
N ILE A 421 -16.23 -33.73 -17.56
CA ILE A 421 -15.93 -33.89 -16.14
C ILE A 421 -14.85 -32.89 -15.74
N THR A 422 -15.14 -32.05 -14.76
CA THR A 422 -14.23 -31.01 -14.27
C THR A 422 -13.45 -31.44 -13.03
N ASP A 423 -12.31 -30.81 -12.74
CA ASP A 423 -11.59 -30.97 -11.48
C ASP A 423 -12.28 -30.22 -10.29
N GLU A 424 -11.58 -30.07 -9.16
CA GLU A 424 -12.06 -29.34 -7.97
C GLU A 424 -12.30 -27.84 -8.21
N ASP A 425 -11.55 -27.20 -9.11
CA ASP A 425 -11.70 -25.80 -9.49
C ASP A 425 -12.65 -25.60 -10.69
N GLN A 426 -13.40 -26.64 -11.04
CA GLN A 426 -14.30 -26.67 -12.19
C GLN A 426 -13.59 -26.55 -13.55
N TRP A 427 -12.31 -26.93 -13.62
CA TRP A 427 -11.59 -26.99 -14.89
C TRP A 427 -11.98 -28.23 -15.69
N SER A 428 -12.60 -28.03 -16.86
CA SER A 428 -12.84 -29.07 -17.85
C SER A 428 -11.54 -29.47 -18.58
N PRO A 429 -11.49 -30.65 -19.22
CA PRO A 429 -10.41 -31.02 -20.13
C PRO A 429 -10.13 -29.94 -21.20
N LEU A 430 -11.17 -29.22 -21.64
CA LEU A 430 -11.02 -28.15 -22.61
C LEU A 430 -10.30 -26.91 -22.03
N HIS A 431 -10.47 -26.61 -20.73
CA HIS A 431 -9.69 -25.57 -20.04
C HIS A 431 -8.19 -25.91 -20.06
N PHE A 432 -7.82 -27.15 -19.72
CA PHE A 432 -6.43 -27.60 -19.76
C PHE A 432 -5.85 -27.57 -21.18
N ALA A 433 -6.61 -28.03 -22.19
CA ALA A 433 -6.16 -27.96 -23.58
C ALA A 433 -5.94 -26.51 -24.05
N ALA A 434 -6.80 -25.57 -23.62
CA ALA A 434 -6.65 -24.16 -23.92
C ALA A 434 -5.49 -23.48 -23.19
N GLN A 435 -5.24 -23.85 -21.93
CA GLN A 435 -4.08 -23.40 -21.17
C GLN A 435 -2.77 -23.96 -21.74
N GLY A 436 -2.78 -25.20 -22.25
CA GLY A 436 -1.62 -25.85 -22.87
C GLY A 436 -1.32 -25.38 -24.30
N GLY A 437 -2.27 -24.74 -24.97
CA GLY A 437 -2.16 -24.30 -26.36
C GLY A 437 -2.32 -25.42 -27.38
N ASP A 438 -2.91 -26.55 -27.00
CA ASP A 438 -2.97 -27.76 -27.82
C ASP A 438 -4.23 -27.81 -28.67
N ASP A 439 -4.17 -27.17 -29.84
CA ASP A 439 -5.30 -27.02 -30.76
C ASP A 439 -5.81 -28.36 -31.33
N ARG A 440 -4.95 -29.39 -31.41
CA ARG A 440 -5.34 -30.76 -31.78
C ARG A 440 -6.24 -31.41 -30.72
N ILE A 441 -5.85 -31.31 -29.46
CA ILE A 441 -6.63 -31.87 -28.34
C ILE A 441 -7.92 -31.08 -28.16
N ALA A 442 -7.86 -29.74 -28.26
CA ALA A 442 -9.06 -28.91 -28.25
C ALA A 442 -10.06 -29.32 -29.34
N ARG A 443 -9.60 -29.58 -30.58
CA ARG A 443 -10.47 -30.10 -31.66
C ARG A 443 -11.07 -31.46 -31.29
N LEU A 444 -10.24 -32.40 -30.84
CA LEU A 444 -10.68 -33.73 -30.45
C LEU A 444 -11.79 -33.68 -29.37
N LEU A 445 -11.58 -32.89 -28.32
CA LEU A 445 -12.55 -32.73 -27.22
C LEU A 445 -13.86 -32.12 -27.72
N LEU A 446 -13.78 -31.07 -28.54
CA LEU A 446 -14.96 -30.39 -29.10
C LEU A 446 -15.75 -31.27 -30.07
N ASP A 447 -15.07 -32.07 -30.89
CA ASP A 447 -15.70 -33.02 -31.82
C ASP A 447 -16.49 -34.10 -31.07
N HIS A 448 -16.14 -34.37 -29.81
CA HIS A 448 -16.83 -35.33 -28.92
C HIS A 448 -17.75 -34.66 -27.88
N GLY A 449 -18.17 -33.40 -28.13
CA GLY A 449 -19.21 -32.75 -27.33
C GLY A 449 -18.72 -32.06 -26.05
N ALA A 450 -17.45 -31.65 -25.99
CA ALA A 450 -16.99 -30.76 -24.93
C ALA A 450 -17.72 -29.41 -25.00
N CYS A 451 -18.15 -28.89 -23.85
CA CYS A 451 -18.79 -27.59 -23.74
C CYS A 451 -17.79 -26.49 -24.10
N VAL A 452 -18.02 -25.82 -25.24
CA VAL A 452 -17.13 -24.79 -25.80
C VAL A 452 -16.92 -23.62 -24.82
N ASP A 453 -18.00 -23.19 -24.18
CA ASP A 453 -18.03 -22.11 -23.21
C ASP A 453 -18.20 -22.67 -21.78
N ALA A 454 -17.54 -23.78 -21.47
CA ALA A 454 -17.43 -24.27 -20.10
C ALA A 454 -16.92 -23.15 -19.19
N LEU A 455 -17.46 -23.08 -17.96
CA LEU A 455 -17.07 -22.08 -16.97
C LEU A 455 -16.32 -22.80 -15.84
N GLU A 456 -15.15 -22.29 -15.49
CA GLU A 456 -14.51 -22.66 -14.22
C GLU A 456 -15.03 -21.81 -13.05
N ARG A 457 -14.48 -21.99 -11.86
CA ARG A 457 -14.95 -21.38 -10.60
C ARG A 457 -15.11 -19.86 -10.64
N ASP A 458 -14.22 -19.14 -11.32
CA ASP A 458 -14.26 -17.68 -11.51
C ASP A 458 -14.94 -17.28 -12.83
N ASN A 459 -15.68 -18.19 -13.47
CA ASN A 459 -16.35 -18.04 -14.77
C ASN A 459 -15.41 -17.79 -15.97
N TRP A 460 -14.15 -18.20 -15.89
CA TRP A 460 -13.29 -18.23 -17.06
C TRP A 460 -13.75 -19.32 -18.04
N THR A 461 -13.68 -18.97 -19.31
CA THR A 461 -13.92 -19.92 -20.41
C THR A 461 -12.59 -20.38 -21.00
N PRO A 462 -12.55 -21.47 -21.78
CA PRO A 462 -11.35 -21.86 -22.53
C PRO A 462 -10.82 -20.73 -23.43
N LEU A 463 -11.73 -19.87 -23.94
CA LEU A 463 -11.37 -18.70 -24.74
C LEU A 463 -10.63 -17.63 -23.93
N HIS A 464 -10.94 -17.45 -22.64
CA HIS A 464 -10.17 -16.56 -21.76
C HIS A 464 -8.74 -17.06 -21.58
N LEU A 465 -8.55 -18.37 -21.33
CA LEU A 465 -7.22 -18.99 -21.17
C LEU A 465 -6.39 -18.91 -22.46
N ALA A 466 -7.00 -19.19 -23.61
CA ALA A 466 -6.35 -19.03 -24.90
C ALA A 466 -5.95 -17.56 -25.14
N SER A 467 -6.82 -16.61 -24.74
CA SER A 467 -6.57 -15.18 -24.85
C SER A 467 -5.49 -14.66 -23.90
N GLN A 468 -5.34 -15.25 -22.71
CA GLN A 468 -4.29 -14.94 -21.75
C GLN A 468 -2.92 -15.37 -22.26
N ASN A 469 -2.83 -16.59 -22.80
CA ASN A 469 -1.56 -17.21 -23.19
C ASN A 469 -1.13 -16.90 -24.63
N GLY A 470 -1.97 -16.24 -25.42
CA GLY A 470 -1.61 -15.87 -26.80
C GLY A 470 -1.79 -17.00 -27.82
N PHE A 471 -2.54 -18.06 -27.49
CA PHE A 471 -2.75 -19.21 -28.37
C PHE A 471 -3.85 -18.96 -29.41
N GLU A 472 -3.51 -18.23 -30.47
CA GLU A 472 -4.41 -17.91 -31.58
C GLU A 472 -5.04 -19.15 -32.23
N ASN A 473 -4.28 -20.24 -32.38
CA ASN A 473 -4.78 -21.48 -33.00
C ASN A 473 -5.91 -22.12 -32.20
N VAL A 474 -5.79 -22.13 -30.86
CA VAL A 474 -6.86 -22.64 -29.99
C VAL A 474 -8.08 -21.72 -30.05
N ALA A 475 -7.88 -20.40 -29.99
CA ALA A 475 -8.97 -19.44 -30.11
C ALA A 475 -9.74 -19.62 -31.45
N ARG A 476 -9.04 -19.86 -32.56
CA ARG A 476 -9.66 -20.18 -33.86
C ARG A 476 -10.51 -21.43 -33.79
N VAL A 477 -10.00 -22.50 -33.18
CA VAL A 477 -10.75 -23.75 -32.98
C VAL A 477 -12.03 -23.52 -32.17
N LEU A 478 -11.95 -22.78 -31.06
CA LEU A 478 -13.12 -22.45 -30.25
C LEU A 478 -14.17 -21.67 -31.05
N PHE A 479 -13.76 -20.72 -31.91
CA PHE A 479 -14.69 -20.00 -32.78
C PHE A 479 -15.34 -20.86 -33.86
N THR A 480 -14.63 -21.88 -34.40
CA THR A 480 -15.27 -22.83 -35.33
C THR A 480 -16.40 -23.64 -34.70
N ARG A 481 -16.53 -23.60 -33.37
CA ARG A 481 -17.59 -24.22 -32.58
C ARG A 481 -18.48 -23.20 -31.87
N GLN A 482 -18.55 -21.97 -32.41
CA GLN A 482 -19.46 -20.91 -31.97
C GLN A 482 -19.24 -20.44 -30.51
N SER A 483 -17.98 -20.45 -30.02
CA SER A 483 -17.65 -19.86 -28.72
C SER A 483 -18.09 -18.39 -28.65
N ASN A 484 -18.69 -18.00 -27.53
CA ASN A 484 -19.12 -16.63 -27.31
C ASN A 484 -17.90 -15.70 -27.02
N PRO A 485 -17.58 -14.74 -27.90
CA PRO A 485 -16.46 -13.81 -27.70
C PRO A 485 -16.68 -12.80 -26.57
N ASN A 486 -17.91 -12.67 -26.08
CA ASN A 486 -18.34 -11.67 -25.10
C ASN A 486 -18.66 -12.27 -23.72
N SER A 487 -18.34 -13.54 -23.48
CA SER A 487 -18.48 -14.15 -22.14
C SER A 487 -17.68 -13.36 -21.11
N GLN A 488 -18.26 -13.15 -19.93
CA GLN A 488 -17.65 -12.38 -18.85
C GLN A 488 -17.30 -13.28 -17.67
N GLU A 489 -16.06 -13.17 -17.19
CA GLU A 489 -15.67 -13.78 -15.91
C GLU A 489 -16.19 -12.96 -14.71
N ILE A 490 -15.89 -13.39 -13.48
CA ILE A 490 -16.46 -12.81 -12.25
C ILE A 490 -16.17 -11.31 -12.06
N ASP A 491 -15.00 -10.81 -12.49
CA ASP A 491 -14.69 -9.37 -12.50
C ASP A 491 -15.28 -8.63 -13.72
N GLY A 492 -16.04 -9.31 -14.58
CA GLY A 492 -16.66 -8.76 -15.77
C GLY A 492 -15.72 -8.64 -16.98
N LYS A 493 -14.50 -9.17 -16.93
CA LYS A 493 -13.58 -9.17 -18.08
C LYS A 493 -14.09 -10.13 -19.14
N THR A 494 -13.95 -9.70 -20.39
CA THR A 494 -14.14 -10.56 -21.57
C THR A 494 -12.79 -11.09 -22.05
N PRO A 495 -12.76 -12.10 -22.95
CA PRO A 495 -11.51 -12.52 -23.59
C PRO A 495 -10.78 -11.36 -24.28
N LEU A 496 -11.51 -10.34 -24.76
CA LEU A 496 -10.93 -9.13 -25.35
C LEU A 496 -10.22 -8.24 -24.31
N HIS A 497 -10.75 -8.13 -23.09
CA HIS A 497 -10.05 -7.47 -21.99
C HIS A 497 -8.75 -8.20 -21.67
N VAL A 498 -8.80 -9.53 -21.56
CA VAL A 498 -7.63 -10.36 -21.26
C VAL A 498 -6.57 -10.23 -22.36
N ALA A 499 -6.94 -10.43 -23.63
CA ALA A 499 -6.00 -10.27 -24.74
C ALA A 499 -5.38 -8.86 -24.81
N SER A 500 -6.16 -7.83 -24.47
CA SER A 500 -5.68 -6.44 -24.39
C SER A 500 -4.74 -6.20 -23.19
N CYS A 501 -4.92 -6.93 -22.08
CA CYS A 501 -4.09 -6.87 -20.87
C CYS A 501 -2.69 -7.46 -21.08
N TYR A 502 -2.57 -8.46 -21.96
CA TYR A 502 -1.31 -9.12 -22.29
C TYR A 502 -0.70 -8.65 -23.62
N GLY A 503 -1.43 -7.82 -24.39
CA GLY A 503 -0.93 -7.23 -25.63
C GLY A 503 -0.94 -8.18 -26.83
N HIS A 504 -1.74 -9.24 -26.78
CA HIS A 504 -1.83 -10.26 -27.83
C HIS A 504 -2.62 -9.76 -29.03
N TYR A 505 -1.98 -8.91 -29.84
CA TYR A 505 -2.59 -8.22 -30.98
C TYR A 505 -3.34 -9.15 -31.96
N ASN A 506 -2.78 -10.32 -32.28
CA ASN A 506 -3.43 -11.24 -33.21
C ASN A 506 -4.73 -11.82 -32.64
N ILE A 507 -4.77 -12.09 -31.33
CA ILE A 507 -6.00 -12.53 -30.66
C ILE A 507 -7.02 -11.40 -30.59
N VAL A 508 -6.60 -10.18 -30.26
CA VAL A 508 -7.50 -9.00 -30.29
C VAL A 508 -8.14 -8.85 -31.67
N LYS A 509 -7.33 -8.96 -32.74
CA LYS A 509 -7.83 -8.91 -34.13
C LYS A 509 -8.81 -10.03 -34.44
N LEU A 510 -8.51 -11.26 -33.98
CA LEU A 510 -9.39 -12.42 -34.15
C LEU A 510 -10.72 -12.21 -33.42
N LEU A 511 -10.68 -11.83 -32.15
CA LEU A 511 -11.84 -11.60 -31.29
C LEU A 511 -12.80 -10.58 -31.90
N ILE A 512 -12.30 -9.40 -32.27
CA ILE A 512 -13.13 -8.36 -32.91
C ILE A 512 -13.68 -8.86 -34.25
N GLY A 513 -12.88 -9.60 -35.02
CA GLY A 513 -13.31 -10.21 -36.28
C GLY A 513 -14.43 -11.25 -36.11
N GLN A 514 -14.58 -11.82 -34.92
CA GLN A 514 -15.62 -12.80 -34.57
C GLN A 514 -16.78 -12.18 -33.77
N GLY A 515 -16.87 -10.84 -33.69
CA GLY A 515 -17.99 -10.14 -33.06
C GLY A 515 -17.80 -9.82 -31.58
N ALA A 516 -16.56 -9.81 -31.07
CA ALA A 516 -16.28 -9.25 -29.75
C ALA A 516 -16.61 -7.75 -29.72
N ASP A 517 -17.39 -7.32 -28.73
CA ASP A 517 -17.73 -5.92 -28.50
C ASP A 517 -16.57 -5.20 -27.78
N PRO A 518 -15.95 -4.17 -28.40
CA PRO A 518 -14.82 -3.45 -27.82
C PRO A 518 -15.20 -2.52 -26.66
N ASP A 519 -16.48 -2.35 -26.35
CA ASP A 519 -16.99 -1.39 -25.38
C ASP A 519 -17.65 -2.02 -24.15
N ILE A 520 -17.67 -3.36 -24.06
CA ILE A 520 -18.03 -4.05 -22.83
C ILE A 520 -17.11 -3.56 -21.71
N LYS A 521 -17.71 -3.35 -20.54
CA LYS A 521 -17.05 -2.86 -19.34
C LYS A 521 -16.92 -3.98 -18.32
N GLN A 522 -15.73 -4.14 -17.74
CA GLN A 522 -15.55 -4.95 -16.54
C GLN A 522 -16.12 -4.22 -15.29
N ASN A 523 -16.12 -4.85 -14.12
CA ASN A 523 -16.78 -4.34 -12.90
C ASN A 523 -16.31 -2.95 -12.44
N ASN A 524 -15.07 -2.56 -12.73
CA ASN A 524 -14.57 -1.19 -12.46
C ASN A 524 -14.85 -0.20 -13.61
N HIS A 525 -15.77 -0.53 -14.51
CA HIS A 525 -16.15 0.20 -15.71
C HIS A 525 -15.05 0.41 -16.76
N ARG A 526 -13.90 -0.27 -16.65
CA ARG A 526 -12.87 -0.20 -17.69
C ARG A 526 -13.24 -1.05 -18.90
N THR A 527 -12.93 -0.52 -20.08
CA THR A 527 -13.03 -1.21 -21.38
C THR A 527 -11.67 -1.80 -21.77
N PRO A 528 -11.59 -2.68 -22.79
CA PRO A 528 -10.32 -3.16 -23.34
C PRO A 528 -9.37 -2.03 -23.76
N LEU A 529 -9.90 -0.90 -24.25
CA LEU A 529 -9.11 0.27 -24.63
C LEU A 529 -8.40 0.93 -23.44
N HIS A 530 -9.06 0.99 -22.27
CA HIS A 530 -8.42 1.47 -21.03
C HIS A 530 -7.22 0.60 -20.65
N ILE A 531 -7.40 -0.72 -20.67
CA ILE A 531 -6.37 -1.68 -20.30
C ILE A 531 -5.18 -1.59 -21.26
N ALA A 532 -5.44 -1.56 -22.58
CA ALA A 532 -4.39 -1.45 -23.59
C ALA A 532 -3.62 -0.12 -23.49
N ALA A 533 -4.31 0.98 -23.18
CA ALA A 533 -3.70 2.29 -22.98
C ALA A 533 -2.82 2.34 -21.72
N ASP A 534 -3.29 1.79 -20.60
CA ASP A 534 -2.55 1.70 -19.33
C ASP A 534 -1.27 0.85 -19.48
N ARG A 535 -1.37 -0.31 -20.13
CA ARG A 535 -0.23 -1.22 -20.35
C ARG A 535 0.72 -0.76 -21.44
N GLY A 536 0.28 0.10 -22.36
CA GLY A 536 1.13 0.66 -23.41
C GLY A 536 1.18 -0.12 -24.71
N TYR A 537 0.18 -0.98 -24.99
CA TYR A 537 0.15 -1.80 -26.20
C TYR A 537 -0.40 -1.03 -27.40
N PHE A 538 0.46 -0.21 -28.02
CA PHE A 538 0.09 0.68 -29.12
C PHE A 538 -0.66 -0.01 -30.27
N ARG A 539 -0.22 -1.19 -30.72
CA ARG A 539 -0.87 -1.93 -31.82
C ARG A 539 -2.30 -2.37 -31.46
N VAL A 540 -2.54 -2.74 -30.20
CA VAL A 540 -3.86 -3.10 -29.70
C VAL A 540 -4.75 -1.86 -29.65
N VAL A 541 -4.26 -0.77 -29.07
CA VAL A 541 -4.96 0.54 -29.03
C VAL A 541 -5.35 0.97 -30.44
N GLN A 542 -4.41 0.99 -31.38
CA GLN A 542 -4.65 1.38 -32.76
C GLN A 542 -5.76 0.54 -33.40
N HIS A 543 -5.77 -0.77 -33.16
CA HIS A 543 -6.77 -1.66 -33.73
C HIS A 543 -8.16 -1.46 -33.12
N LEU A 544 -8.25 -1.32 -31.80
CA LEU A 544 -9.51 -1.06 -31.09
C LEU A 544 -10.15 0.24 -31.59
N ILE A 545 -9.35 1.31 -31.76
CA ILE A 545 -9.82 2.60 -32.28
C ILE A 545 -10.31 2.46 -33.72
N GLN A 546 -9.56 1.77 -34.59
CA GLN A 546 -9.97 1.51 -35.98
C GLN A 546 -11.27 0.71 -36.08
N LYS A 547 -11.61 -0.06 -35.04
CA LYS A 547 -12.81 -0.88 -34.95
C LYS A 547 -13.95 -0.23 -34.18
N GLY A 548 -13.82 1.05 -33.84
CA GLY A 548 -14.91 1.86 -33.31
C GLY A 548 -15.02 1.89 -31.79
N ALA A 549 -14.00 1.42 -31.05
CA ALA A 549 -14.00 1.50 -29.59
C ALA A 549 -14.20 2.94 -29.09
N HIS A 550 -15.04 3.12 -28.08
CA HIS A 550 -15.35 4.43 -27.49
C HIS A 550 -14.12 5.05 -26.81
N LEU A 551 -13.54 6.05 -27.47
CA LEU A 551 -12.34 6.77 -27.03
C LEU A 551 -12.49 7.47 -25.67
N ASN A 552 -13.72 7.90 -25.36
CA ASN A 552 -14.05 8.72 -24.19
C ASN A 552 -14.87 7.94 -23.16
N ALA A 553 -14.87 6.60 -23.24
CA ALA A 553 -15.39 5.77 -22.16
C ALA A 553 -14.67 6.12 -20.86
N VAL A 554 -15.40 6.05 -19.75
CA VAL A 554 -14.89 6.35 -18.42
C VAL A 554 -15.00 5.13 -17.51
N ASP A 555 -13.98 4.94 -16.67
CA ASP A 555 -13.98 3.96 -15.59
C ASP A 555 -14.71 4.47 -14.33
N HIS A 556 -14.74 3.67 -13.27
CA HIS A 556 -15.45 4.01 -12.03
C HIS A 556 -14.95 5.30 -11.35
N SER A 557 -13.70 5.70 -11.61
CA SER A 557 -13.10 6.95 -11.11
C SER A 557 -13.13 8.08 -12.15
N HIS A 558 -13.92 7.91 -13.22
CA HIS A 558 -13.99 8.81 -14.37
C HIS A 558 -12.68 8.97 -15.15
N TYR A 559 -11.77 7.98 -15.07
CA TYR A 559 -10.59 7.98 -15.93
C TYR A 559 -10.97 7.54 -17.34
N THR A 560 -10.50 8.29 -18.34
CA THR A 560 -10.55 7.90 -19.76
C THR A 560 -9.27 7.17 -20.16
N PRO A 561 -9.21 6.49 -21.33
CA PRO A 561 -7.97 5.90 -21.84
C PRO A 561 -6.84 6.93 -21.98
N LEU A 562 -7.16 8.19 -22.30
CA LEU A 562 -6.17 9.28 -22.38
C LEU A 562 -5.57 9.61 -21.01
N HIS A 563 -6.37 9.61 -19.93
CA HIS A 563 -5.85 9.79 -18.57
C HIS A 563 -4.85 8.68 -18.20
N MET A 564 -5.19 7.41 -18.48
CA MET A 564 -4.30 6.28 -18.17
C MET A 564 -3.00 6.34 -18.96
N ALA A 565 -3.08 6.62 -20.27
CA ALA A 565 -1.90 6.80 -21.11
C ALA A 565 -1.02 7.96 -20.63
N ALA A 566 -1.61 9.07 -20.19
CA ALA A 566 -0.90 10.25 -19.68
C ALA A 566 -0.14 9.93 -18.38
N VAL A 567 -0.79 9.29 -17.39
CA VAL A 567 -0.16 8.88 -16.12
C VAL A 567 1.02 7.92 -16.36
N LYS A 568 0.88 7.01 -17.33
CA LYS A 568 1.85 5.94 -17.60
C LYS A 568 2.94 6.34 -18.59
N GLY A 569 2.99 7.58 -19.06
CA GLY A 569 4.04 8.06 -19.97
C GLY A 569 3.93 7.46 -21.38
N LYS A 570 2.73 7.14 -21.87
CA LYS A 570 2.54 6.44 -23.15
C LYS A 570 2.32 7.43 -24.31
N ASN A 571 3.39 8.14 -24.67
CA ASN A 571 3.36 9.31 -25.58
C ASN A 571 2.71 8.99 -26.94
N MET A 572 3.09 7.87 -27.56
CA MET A 572 2.53 7.45 -28.86
C MET A 572 1.03 7.13 -28.77
N ILE A 573 0.57 6.58 -27.65
CA ILE A 573 -0.85 6.28 -27.42
C ILE A 573 -1.61 7.58 -27.18
N CYS A 574 -1.10 8.50 -26.37
CA CYS A 574 -1.70 9.83 -26.18
C CYS A 574 -1.87 10.54 -27.54
N LYS A 575 -0.81 10.59 -28.36
CA LYS A 575 -0.85 11.18 -29.70
C LYS A 575 -1.93 10.56 -30.58
N HIS A 576 -2.04 9.24 -30.53
CA HIS A 576 -2.99 8.52 -31.37
C HIS A 576 -4.43 8.72 -30.90
N LEU A 577 -4.68 8.71 -29.59
CA LEU A 577 -5.99 8.99 -29.00
C LEU A 577 -6.47 10.41 -29.33
N ILE A 578 -5.61 11.41 -29.13
CA ILE A 578 -5.96 12.81 -29.42
C ILE A 578 -6.23 13.01 -30.91
N LYS A 579 -5.38 12.43 -31.78
CA LYS A 579 -5.58 12.50 -33.24
C LYS A 579 -6.95 11.96 -33.69
N HIS A 580 -7.54 11.01 -32.96
CA HIS A 580 -8.84 10.42 -33.27
C HIS A 580 -10.00 11.06 -32.48
N GLY A 581 -9.76 12.15 -31.74
CA GLY A 581 -10.82 12.92 -31.07
C GLY A 581 -11.06 12.56 -29.60
N ALA A 582 -10.07 11.99 -28.91
CA ALA A 582 -10.14 11.86 -27.45
C ALA A 582 -10.24 13.23 -26.77
N HIS A 583 -11.11 13.35 -25.75
CA HIS A 583 -11.32 14.60 -25.02
C HIS A 583 -10.10 14.95 -24.16
N VAL A 584 -9.32 15.92 -24.62
CA VAL A 584 -8.08 16.42 -23.98
C VAL A 584 -8.36 17.01 -22.59
N ASN A 585 -9.56 17.55 -22.38
CA ASN A 585 -9.97 18.24 -21.16
C ASN A 585 -11.00 17.45 -20.33
N ALA A 586 -11.09 16.13 -20.50
CA ALA A 586 -11.95 15.30 -19.66
C ALA A 586 -11.53 15.38 -18.18
N ASN A 587 -12.48 15.25 -17.26
CA ASN A 587 -12.24 15.31 -15.81
C ASN A 587 -12.47 13.95 -15.16
N THR A 588 -11.61 13.58 -14.21
CA THR A 588 -11.84 12.47 -13.28
C THR A 588 -12.82 12.87 -12.17
N ASN A 589 -13.15 11.94 -11.26
CA ASN A 589 -13.96 12.25 -10.06
C ASN A 589 -13.34 13.33 -9.17
N GLN A 590 -12.02 13.46 -9.21
CA GLN A 590 -11.25 14.48 -8.52
C GLN A 590 -11.11 15.76 -9.36
N GLY A 591 -11.84 15.91 -10.46
CA GLY A 591 -11.72 17.06 -11.36
C GLY A 591 -10.40 17.12 -12.16
N TRP A 592 -9.49 16.14 -11.99
CA TRP A 592 -8.18 16.17 -12.64
C TRP A 592 -8.31 15.90 -14.14
N THR A 593 -7.53 16.64 -14.94
CA THR A 593 -7.42 16.44 -16.40
C THR A 593 -6.20 15.59 -16.76
N PRO A 594 -6.06 15.09 -18.01
CA PRO A 594 -4.84 14.42 -18.45
C PRO A 594 -3.58 15.27 -18.25
N LEU A 595 -3.69 16.61 -18.34
CA LEU A 595 -2.59 17.54 -18.10
C LEU A 595 -2.12 17.51 -16.64
N HIS A 596 -3.05 17.56 -15.67
CA HIS A 596 -2.73 17.43 -14.24
C HIS A 596 -1.92 16.16 -13.96
N LEU A 597 -2.39 15.04 -14.51
CA LEU A 597 -1.79 13.73 -14.32
C LEU A 597 -0.40 13.62 -14.95
N ALA A 598 -0.21 14.16 -16.16
CA ALA A 598 1.08 14.20 -16.83
C ALA A 598 2.11 15.01 -16.01
N ILE A 599 1.69 16.14 -15.43
CA ILE A 599 2.55 17.01 -14.60
C ILE A 599 2.91 16.37 -13.28
N PHE A 600 1.93 15.79 -12.59
CA PHE A 600 2.16 15.04 -11.36
C PHE A 600 3.16 13.90 -11.53
N LYS A 601 3.24 13.31 -12.74
CA LYS A 601 4.21 12.26 -13.09
C LYS A 601 5.45 12.75 -13.83
N GLY A 602 5.59 14.05 -14.08
CA GLY A 602 6.76 14.62 -14.74
C GLY A 602 6.90 14.28 -16.24
N GLN A 603 5.80 13.97 -16.93
CA GLN A 603 5.82 13.48 -18.32
C GLN A 603 5.89 14.63 -19.35
N THR A 604 7.06 15.26 -19.47
CA THR A 604 7.31 16.44 -20.34
C THR A 604 6.87 16.27 -21.79
N GLU A 605 7.11 15.11 -22.42
CA GLU A 605 6.68 14.86 -23.80
C GLU A 605 5.15 14.87 -23.96
N ILE A 606 4.41 14.34 -22.97
CA ILE A 606 2.94 14.38 -22.99
C ILE A 606 2.44 15.80 -22.70
N ILE A 607 3.11 16.55 -21.83
CA ILE A 607 2.75 17.95 -21.54
C ILE A 607 2.85 18.79 -22.81
N ASN A 608 3.95 18.66 -23.57
CA ASN A 608 4.11 19.33 -24.87
C ASN A 608 3.04 18.90 -25.87
N LEU A 609 2.71 17.61 -25.91
CA LEU A 609 1.67 17.11 -26.79
C LEU A 609 0.26 17.63 -26.42
N LEU A 610 -0.03 17.77 -25.13
CA LEU A 610 -1.29 18.34 -24.64
C LEU A 610 -1.34 19.86 -24.88
N LYS A 611 -0.21 20.56 -24.76
CA LYS A 611 -0.06 21.96 -25.14
C LYS A 611 -0.48 22.19 -26.60
N ASP A 612 0.01 21.37 -27.52
CA ASP A 612 -0.30 21.48 -28.95
C ASP A 612 -1.76 21.08 -29.29
N SER A 613 -2.53 20.61 -28.30
CA SER A 613 -3.87 20.02 -28.48
C SER A 613 -4.97 20.74 -27.69
N ASP A 614 -4.81 22.05 -27.44
CA ASP A 614 -5.78 22.91 -26.73
C ASP A 614 -6.16 22.41 -25.30
N ALA A 615 -5.18 21.87 -24.57
CA ALA A 615 -5.37 21.55 -23.17
C ALA A 615 -5.58 22.84 -22.33
N LYS A 616 -6.60 22.84 -21.47
CA LYS A 616 -6.87 23.92 -20.54
C LYS A 616 -5.79 23.96 -19.46
N VAL A 617 -4.91 24.95 -19.57
CA VAL A 617 -3.73 25.12 -18.72
C VAL A 617 -4.10 25.42 -17.27
N ASP A 618 -5.16 26.20 -17.06
CA ASP A 618 -5.67 26.56 -15.73
C ASP A 618 -6.94 25.79 -15.34
N ALA A 619 -7.13 24.58 -15.88
CA ALA A 619 -8.20 23.72 -15.41
C ALA A 619 -8.05 23.48 -13.89
N VAL A 620 -9.14 23.54 -13.14
CA VAL A 620 -9.12 23.29 -11.71
C VAL A 620 -9.50 21.84 -11.40
N GLY A 621 -8.65 21.17 -10.63
CA GLY A 621 -8.87 19.84 -10.10
C GLY A 621 -9.38 19.85 -8.66
N ASP A 622 -9.11 18.75 -7.95
CA ASP A 622 -9.42 18.61 -6.53
C ASP A 622 -8.74 19.71 -5.72
N MET A 623 -9.41 20.15 -4.66
CA MET A 623 -8.98 21.30 -3.86
C MET A 623 -8.80 22.59 -4.68
N THR A 624 -9.38 22.69 -5.88
CA THR A 624 -9.20 23.79 -6.85
C THR A 624 -7.76 23.97 -7.33
N TRP A 625 -6.95 22.92 -7.30
CA TRP A 625 -5.57 23.00 -7.76
C TRP A 625 -5.50 23.08 -9.28
N THR A 626 -4.73 24.03 -9.79
CA THR A 626 -4.35 24.08 -11.20
C THR A 626 -3.12 23.20 -11.48
N PRO A 627 -2.83 22.87 -12.74
CA PRO A 627 -1.58 22.24 -13.13
C PRO A 627 -0.32 22.95 -12.61
N LEU A 628 -0.35 24.28 -12.49
CA LEU A 628 0.76 25.06 -11.96
C LEU A 628 0.94 24.89 -10.44
N HIS A 629 -0.14 24.70 -9.68
CA HIS A 629 -0.05 24.33 -8.25
C HIS A 629 0.63 22.97 -8.07
N LEU A 630 0.24 21.98 -8.86
CA LEU A 630 0.87 20.65 -8.85
C LEU A 630 2.36 20.75 -9.20
N ALA A 631 2.70 21.53 -10.23
CA ALA A 631 4.08 21.70 -10.66
C ALA A 631 4.94 22.37 -9.58
N ALA A 632 4.43 23.45 -8.97
CA ALA A 632 5.12 24.16 -7.89
C ALA A 632 5.38 23.26 -6.67
N ARG A 633 4.45 22.35 -6.36
CA ARG A 633 4.57 21.45 -5.21
C ARG A 633 5.40 20.20 -5.46
N TYR A 634 5.24 19.55 -6.61
CA TYR A 634 5.72 18.17 -6.83
C TYR A 634 6.65 17.98 -8.04
N SER A 635 6.79 18.96 -8.93
CA SER A 635 7.46 18.77 -10.23
C SER A 635 8.74 19.57 -10.40
N GLU A 636 9.55 19.19 -11.38
CA GLU A 636 10.78 19.89 -11.76
C GLU A 636 10.53 21.33 -12.26
N ASP A 637 11.53 22.19 -12.06
CA ASP A 637 11.46 23.62 -12.45
C ASP A 637 11.26 23.84 -13.96
N SER A 638 11.60 22.84 -14.78
CA SER A 638 11.37 22.86 -16.23
C SER A 638 9.89 22.81 -16.58
N ILE A 639 9.06 22.11 -15.78
CA ILE A 639 7.62 22.01 -16.00
C ILE A 639 6.91 23.31 -15.64
N ILE A 640 7.39 24.02 -14.63
CA ILE A 640 6.89 25.35 -14.27
C ILE A 640 7.14 26.33 -15.42
N SER A 641 8.36 26.37 -15.98
CA SER A 641 8.63 27.17 -17.19
C SER A 641 7.69 26.81 -18.31
N LEU A 642 7.53 25.52 -18.59
CA LEU A 642 6.68 25.06 -19.68
C LEU A 642 5.21 25.49 -19.49
N LEU A 643 4.68 25.42 -18.27
CA LEU A 643 3.32 25.87 -17.96
C LEU A 643 3.15 27.39 -18.07
N LEU A 644 4.14 28.16 -17.63
CA LEU A 644 4.13 29.62 -17.77
C LEU A 644 4.21 30.01 -19.26
N ASP A 645 5.04 29.31 -20.05
CA ASP A 645 5.10 29.45 -21.52
C ASP A 645 3.80 29.02 -22.23
N MET A 646 2.95 28.24 -21.55
CA MET A 646 1.60 27.88 -22.00
C MET A 646 0.55 28.93 -21.61
N GLY A 647 0.94 29.97 -20.86
CA GLY A 647 0.05 31.01 -20.38
C GLY A 647 -0.70 30.67 -19.08
N ALA A 648 -0.17 29.77 -18.25
CA ALA A 648 -0.73 29.48 -16.93
C ALA A 648 -0.72 30.74 -16.05
N ASP A 649 -1.83 31.02 -15.36
CA ASP A 649 -1.89 32.14 -14.41
C ASP A 649 -1.18 31.77 -13.08
N PRO A 650 -0.08 32.47 -12.71
CA PRO A 650 0.65 32.19 -11.48
C PRO A 650 -0.06 32.66 -10.20
N ASN A 651 -1.20 33.35 -10.32
CA ASN A 651 -1.91 33.98 -9.21
C ASN A 651 -3.20 33.26 -8.81
N VAL A 652 -3.55 32.17 -9.47
CA VAL A 652 -4.70 31.36 -9.06
C VAL A 652 -4.46 30.85 -7.64
N ALA A 653 -5.46 31.00 -6.77
CA ALA A 653 -5.39 30.53 -5.40
C ALA A 653 -6.25 29.26 -5.23
N GLU A 654 -5.71 28.25 -4.54
CA GLU A 654 -6.49 27.06 -4.18
C GLU A 654 -7.49 27.35 -3.05
N ILE A 655 -8.22 26.33 -2.60
CA ILE A 655 -9.36 26.50 -1.69
C ILE A 655 -8.96 27.24 -0.40
N SER A 656 -7.78 27.02 0.15
CA SER A 656 -7.24 27.67 1.35
C SER A 656 -6.49 28.98 1.06
N GLY A 657 -6.52 29.48 -0.17
CA GLY A 657 -5.88 30.72 -0.60
C GLY A 657 -4.40 30.60 -0.96
N TRP A 658 -3.84 29.40 -1.05
CA TRP A 658 -2.44 29.22 -1.46
C TRP A 658 -2.29 29.39 -2.97
N THR A 659 -1.30 30.19 -3.38
CA THR A 659 -0.93 30.34 -4.80
C THR A 659 0.23 29.40 -5.16
N PRO A 660 0.53 29.15 -6.45
CA PRO A 660 1.73 28.43 -6.87
C PRO A 660 3.02 28.97 -6.24
N LEU A 661 3.13 30.29 -6.05
CA LEU A 661 4.30 30.90 -5.40
C LEU A 661 4.46 30.45 -3.95
N HIS A 662 3.35 30.34 -3.19
CA HIS A 662 3.41 29.80 -1.83
C HIS A 662 3.96 28.36 -1.80
N PHE A 663 3.52 27.51 -2.73
CA PHE A 663 4.00 26.12 -2.82
C PHE A 663 5.46 26.03 -3.26
N ALA A 664 5.90 26.86 -4.20
CA ALA A 664 7.29 26.92 -4.63
C ALA A 664 8.23 27.36 -3.49
N VAL A 665 7.82 28.37 -2.71
CA VAL A 665 8.54 28.82 -1.51
C VAL A 665 8.52 27.74 -0.43
N GLN A 666 7.38 27.08 -0.20
CA GLN A 666 7.26 25.99 0.76
C GLN A 666 8.21 24.83 0.43
N ARG A 667 8.34 24.49 -0.85
CA ARG A 667 9.28 23.46 -1.34
C ARG A 667 10.74 23.89 -1.23
N GLY A 668 11.01 25.19 -1.14
CA GLY A 668 12.35 25.74 -1.17
C GLY A 668 12.98 25.77 -2.57
N SER A 669 12.18 25.70 -3.64
CA SER A 669 12.72 25.72 -5.00
C SER A 669 13.01 27.15 -5.47
N PHE A 670 14.27 27.56 -5.33
CA PHE A 670 14.75 28.89 -5.72
C PHE A 670 14.45 29.23 -7.19
N CYS A 671 14.74 28.31 -8.11
CA CYS A 671 14.48 28.51 -9.54
C CYS A 671 12.99 28.61 -9.86
N SER A 672 12.13 27.82 -9.20
CA SER A 672 10.67 27.94 -9.34
C SER A 672 10.19 29.33 -8.90
N VAL A 673 10.68 29.82 -7.76
CA VAL A 673 10.30 31.12 -7.20
C VAL A 673 10.67 32.24 -8.15
N ILE A 674 11.90 32.25 -8.69
CA ILE A 674 12.33 33.26 -9.66
C ILE A 674 11.42 33.24 -10.89
N LYS A 675 11.21 32.07 -11.50
CA LYS A 675 10.39 31.94 -12.71
C LYS A 675 8.96 32.42 -12.51
N LEU A 676 8.37 32.14 -11.35
CA LEU A 676 7.02 32.60 -11.01
C LEU A 676 6.99 34.13 -10.86
N ILE A 677 7.97 34.72 -10.17
CA ILE A 677 8.09 36.19 -10.00
C ILE A 677 8.30 36.88 -11.36
N GLU A 678 9.19 36.35 -12.20
CA GLU A 678 9.43 36.85 -13.57
C GLU A 678 8.14 36.86 -14.41
N ASN A 679 7.24 35.91 -14.16
CA ASN A 679 5.93 35.81 -14.81
C ASN A 679 4.80 36.52 -14.04
N LYS A 680 5.12 37.52 -13.21
CA LYS A 680 4.16 38.38 -12.49
C LYS A 680 3.32 37.63 -11.44
N ALA A 681 3.92 36.65 -10.75
CA ALA A 681 3.34 36.12 -9.52
C ALA A 681 3.27 37.22 -8.43
N ASP A 682 2.14 37.30 -7.75
CA ASP A 682 1.89 38.21 -6.64
C ASP A 682 2.66 37.73 -5.40
N VAL A 683 3.74 38.45 -5.10
CA VAL A 683 4.62 38.21 -3.95
C VAL A 683 3.96 38.56 -2.61
N ASP A 684 2.88 39.35 -2.63
CA ASP A 684 2.14 39.78 -1.45
C ASP A 684 0.84 38.97 -1.23
N ALA A 685 0.55 37.99 -2.09
CA ALA A 685 -0.69 37.21 -2.02
C ALA A 685 -0.88 36.60 -0.61
N GLN A 686 -2.07 36.76 -0.03
CA GLN A 686 -2.39 36.22 1.29
C GLN A 686 -3.30 35.00 1.20
N ASN A 687 -2.92 33.91 1.85
CA ASN A 687 -3.81 32.78 2.04
C ASN A 687 -4.89 33.06 3.12
N ARG A 688 -5.79 32.10 3.38
CA ARG A 688 -6.85 32.26 4.41
C ARG A 688 -6.33 32.49 5.83
N PHE A 689 -5.07 32.19 6.11
CA PHE A 689 -4.42 32.44 7.39
C PHE A 689 -3.68 33.79 7.43
N GLY A 690 -3.76 34.58 6.35
CA GLY A 690 -3.04 35.84 6.20
C GLY A 690 -1.56 35.68 5.85
N TRP A 691 -1.08 34.45 5.64
CA TRP A 691 0.32 34.22 5.28
C TRP A 691 0.58 34.62 3.85
N THR A 692 1.68 35.35 3.67
CA THR A 692 2.27 35.66 2.36
C THR A 692 3.40 34.67 2.04
N PRO A 693 3.89 34.62 0.77
CA PRO A 693 5.11 33.89 0.44
C PRO A 693 6.29 34.24 1.35
N LEU A 694 6.41 35.50 1.79
CA LEU A 694 7.45 35.90 2.74
C LEU A 694 7.29 35.25 4.13
N HIS A 695 6.07 35.14 4.64
CA HIS A 695 5.81 34.42 5.91
C HIS A 695 6.29 32.96 5.81
N VAL A 696 5.99 32.29 4.69
CA VAL A 696 6.41 30.91 4.43
C VAL A 696 7.95 30.81 4.30
N ALA A 697 8.59 31.73 3.58
CA ALA A 697 10.04 31.74 3.39
C ALA A 697 10.80 31.92 4.71
N VAL A 698 10.30 32.78 5.61
CA VAL A 698 10.86 33.01 6.93
C VAL A 698 10.78 31.77 7.81
N LEU A 699 9.63 31.08 7.81
CA LEU A 699 9.44 29.85 8.59
C LEU A 699 10.41 28.74 8.13
N ASN A 700 10.60 28.61 6.82
CA ASN A 700 11.53 27.65 6.22
C ASN A 700 13.01 28.02 6.38
N ALA A 701 13.33 29.19 6.95
CA ALA A 701 14.68 29.72 7.13
C ALA A 701 15.51 29.83 5.83
N ASN A 702 14.87 29.91 4.66
CA ASN A 702 15.57 29.95 3.38
C ASN A 702 16.01 31.40 3.04
N ALA A 703 17.23 31.76 3.44
CA ALA A 703 17.78 33.09 3.25
C ALA A 703 17.84 33.54 1.78
N ALA A 704 18.09 32.61 0.85
CA ALA A 704 18.14 32.92 -0.57
C ALA A 704 16.75 33.33 -1.09
N ILE A 705 15.71 32.58 -0.72
CA ILE A 705 14.34 32.90 -1.13
C ILE A 705 13.84 34.19 -0.45
N VAL A 706 14.17 34.41 0.82
CA VAL A 706 13.86 35.67 1.50
C VAL A 706 14.51 36.85 0.78
N LYS A 707 15.79 36.75 0.41
CA LYS A 707 16.48 37.78 -0.39
C LYS A 707 15.79 38.02 -1.73
N THR A 708 15.40 36.98 -2.45
CA THR A 708 14.71 37.15 -3.74
C THR A 708 13.34 37.81 -3.60
N LEU A 709 12.57 37.46 -2.57
CA LEU A 709 11.27 38.11 -2.33
C LEU A 709 11.45 39.58 -1.94
N LEU A 710 12.47 39.90 -1.14
CA LEU A 710 12.83 41.29 -0.83
C LEU A 710 13.25 42.07 -2.08
N TRP A 711 14.02 41.46 -2.98
CA TRP A 711 14.38 42.06 -4.27
C TRP A 711 13.17 42.27 -5.18
N ALA A 712 12.13 41.43 -5.04
CA ALA A 712 10.86 41.60 -5.73
C ALA A 712 9.91 42.62 -5.06
N ASN A 713 10.41 43.47 -4.15
CA ASN A 713 9.66 44.51 -3.43
C ASN A 713 8.47 44.00 -2.59
N VAL A 714 8.59 42.81 -2.00
CA VAL A 714 7.56 42.26 -1.09
C VAL A 714 7.33 43.17 0.13
N LYS A 715 6.07 43.30 0.57
CA LYS A 715 5.74 44.04 1.79
C LYS A 715 6.08 43.23 3.03
N GLN A 716 6.93 43.81 3.88
CA GLN A 716 7.42 43.16 5.10
C GLN A 716 6.51 43.38 6.32
N ASN A 717 5.54 44.28 6.22
CA ASN A 717 4.65 44.69 7.31
C ASN A 717 3.24 44.09 7.21
N ILE A 718 3.03 43.13 6.31
CA ILE A 718 1.76 42.40 6.24
C ILE A 718 1.67 41.50 7.47
N GLU A 719 0.55 41.57 8.18
CA GLU A 719 0.27 40.73 9.35
C GLU A 719 -0.54 39.50 8.94
N ASP A 720 -0.21 38.36 9.55
CA ASP A 720 -1.04 37.17 9.45
C ASP A 720 -2.32 37.27 10.32
N SER A 721 -3.15 36.23 10.27
CA SER A 721 -4.39 36.15 11.08
C SER A 721 -4.16 36.18 12.60
N SER A 722 -2.92 36.02 13.07
CA SER A 722 -2.54 36.16 14.47
C SER A 722 -1.95 37.53 14.82
N GLY A 723 -1.88 38.46 13.86
CA GLY A 723 -1.26 39.77 14.01
C GLY A 723 0.27 39.73 13.95
N CYS A 724 0.87 38.63 13.48
CA CYS A 724 2.32 38.49 13.39
C CYS A 724 2.82 38.89 12.00
N THR A 725 3.80 39.79 11.94
CA THR A 725 4.56 40.11 10.73
C THR A 725 5.66 39.05 10.46
N PRO A 726 6.20 38.96 9.24
CA PRO A 726 7.33 38.08 8.93
C PRO A 726 8.55 38.31 9.84
N LEU A 727 8.85 39.57 10.21
CA LEU A 727 9.94 39.89 11.13
C LEU A 727 9.66 39.35 12.54
N GLN A 728 8.45 39.54 13.06
CA GLN A 728 8.05 39.01 14.37
C GLN A 728 8.06 37.47 14.38
N LEU A 729 7.69 36.84 13.26
CA LEU A 729 7.82 35.39 13.08
C LEU A 729 9.28 34.92 13.07
N ALA A 730 10.18 35.66 12.42
CA ALA A 730 11.61 35.36 12.42
C ALA A 730 12.21 35.45 13.84
N ILE A 731 11.83 36.48 14.61
CA ILE A 731 12.24 36.68 16.01
C ILE A 731 11.71 35.56 16.89
N ARG A 732 10.42 35.23 16.78
CA ARG A 732 9.78 34.17 17.59
C ARG A 732 10.43 32.80 17.36
N ASN A 733 10.86 32.51 16.13
CA ASN A 733 11.52 31.25 15.76
C ASN A 733 13.06 31.31 15.82
N GLN A 734 13.63 32.37 16.42
CA GLN A 734 15.07 32.57 16.62
C GLN A 734 15.92 32.44 15.33
N LYS A 735 15.37 32.84 14.17
CA LYS A 735 16.06 32.74 12.88
C LYS A 735 16.98 33.94 12.67
N HIS A 736 18.09 34.01 13.43
CA HIS A 736 19.01 35.16 13.47
C HIS A 736 19.49 35.67 12.10
N ASN A 737 19.82 34.76 11.18
CA ASN A 737 20.25 35.09 9.81
C ASN A 737 19.13 35.74 8.98
N ILE A 738 17.87 35.40 9.23
CA ILE A 738 16.72 35.97 8.53
C ILE A 738 16.33 37.32 9.17
N ILE A 739 16.46 37.44 10.49
CA ILE A 739 16.23 38.70 11.21
C ILE A 739 17.19 39.78 10.69
N SER A 740 18.49 39.48 10.57
CA SER A 740 19.46 40.45 10.03
C SER A 740 19.15 40.88 8.59
N LEU A 741 18.62 39.96 7.77
CA LEU A 741 18.21 40.22 6.39
C LEU A 741 16.97 41.10 6.30
N LEU A 742 15.96 40.85 7.14
CA LEU A 742 14.73 41.66 7.19
C LEU A 742 14.99 43.04 7.81
N GLU A 743 15.92 43.15 8.77
CA GLU A 743 16.32 44.43 9.38
C GLU A 743 17.24 45.28 8.48
N GLY A 744 17.70 44.76 7.34
CA GLY A 744 18.50 45.50 6.36
C GLY A 744 19.94 45.81 6.80
N ARG A 745 20.53 45.04 7.73
CA ARG A 745 21.93 45.23 8.13
C ARG A 745 22.86 44.73 7.02
N ARG A 746 23.47 45.65 6.26
CA ARG A 746 24.63 45.35 5.41
C ARG A 746 25.75 44.80 6.30
N ASP A 747 26.34 43.68 5.90
CA ASP A 747 27.52 43.09 6.55
C ASP A 747 28.67 44.11 6.56
N ASN A 748 28.84 44.81 7.69
CA ASN A 748 30.01 45.64 7.97
C ASN A 748 31.18 44.75 8.44
N SER A 749 31.55 43.75 7.62
CA SER A 749 32.74 42.94 7.85
C SER A 749 33.43 42.58 6.54
N SER A 750 33.95 43.58 5.84
CA SER A 750 35.12 43.44 4.96
C SER A 750 35.62 44.81 4.51
N ASN A 751 36.25 45.54 5.44
CA ASN A 751 37.23 46.56 5.05
C ASN A 751 38.58 45.84 4.83
N SER A 752 38.80 45.31 3.62
CA SER A 752 40.12 45.25 2.97
C SER A 752 40.01 44.66 1.56
N SER A 753 40.13 45.55 0.57
CA SER A 753 40.69 45.32 -0.77
C SER A 753 40.32 44.02 -1.52
N ALA A 754 39.29 44.12 -2.36
CA ALA A 754 39.27 43.55 -3.72
C ALA A 754 38.04 44.11 -4.45
N GLU A 755 38.22 45.25 -5.14
CA GLU A 755 37.47 45.48 -6.38
C GLU A 755 38.01 44.45 -7.38
N GLU A 756 37.17 43.51 -7.83
CA GLU A 756 37.28 42.90 -9.17
C GLU A 756 35.98 42.14 -9.51
N ASP A 757 35.21 42.79 -10.38
CA ASP A 757 34.34 42.26 -11.44
C ASP A 757 33.38 41.09 -11.17
N LEU A 758 32.10 41.45 -11.03
CA LEU A 758 30.98 40.73 -11.66
C LEU A 758 29.87 41.73 -12.05
N GLY A 759 30.09 42.44 -13.16
CA GLY A 759 29.01 42.85 -14.07
C GLY A 759 29.32 42.29 -15.47
N PRO A 760 28.39 42.24 -16.45
CA PRO A 760 26.99 42.68 -16.46
C PRO A 760 26.02 41.63 -17.09
N TYR A 761 24.97 41.21 -16.40
CA TYR A 761 23.75 40.69 -17.05
C TYR A 761 22.55 41.14 -16.21
N LEU A 762 21.52 41.67 -16.89
CA LEU A 762 20.28 42.26 -16.34
C LEU A 762 20.31 43.78 -16.09
N THR A 763 20.59 44.54 -17.16
CA THR A 763 20.01 45.88 -17.30
C THR A 763 18.53 45.75 -17.68
N PHE A 764 17.63 46.07 -16.76
CA PHE A 764 16.26 46.47 -17.09
C PHE A 764 16.31 47.89 -17.66
N GLN A 765 15.89 48.08 -18.92
CA GLN A 765 15.48 49.40 -19.41
C GLN A 765 13.98 49.56 -19.16
N GLU A 766 13.64 50.74 -18.66
CA GLU A 766 12.33 51.20 -18.17
C GLU A 766 11.16 51.00 -19.14
#